data_AF-A0A2E1VWK1-F1
#
_entry.id   AF-A0A2E1VWK1-F1
#
_cell.length_a   1.000
_cell.length_b   1.000
_cell.length_c   1.000
_cell.angle_alpha   90.00
_cell.angle_beta   90.00
_cell.angle_gamma   90.00
#
_symmetry.space_group_name_H-M   'P 1'
#
loop_
_entity.id
_entity.type
_entity.pdbx_description
1 polymer ?
#
loop_
_entity_poly.entity_id
_entity_poly.type
_entity_poly.pdbx_seq_one_letter_code
_entity_poly.pdbx_strand_id
1 'polypeptide(L)'
;MKLLSLLALLPLLGSLPTPVATNGGDPFIEKYLSTAERHRAEGDAVQARAAVERALERDDKHLGCLKILAELAVEGDDLDTAAWAYHRWLQVVESAEKLPVSRSERKAVLEALALVDERAEDFRSLTDDHLKELHKLAKAHAKRGRLHSALEVYAEILLIDVFNAEARAAVKNIRRTGGEDVAVEDAFAGAGDPTEGLDPEWLAEENAKHEEWENAWTKETDNYRYRTNAGFLVLQTSSIAMEQMNRAYRKFFRFKEDGGATPKIEVRVYKNRDEYLEYNNLPENDWTGGFFNGSTVQTFLGGPSGQETIRQMYGTLFHEAAHQFVSLTGRGGVPGWLNEAYASFFEGTTILSNGSVRWNQVPTHRLFPLARRMEQGWMTGPSDGVRDEAGEWATPTTAPTLRILVENQYQWGPPWYAPTWGVVYFLYNLRDEDGKLIYRDTLNEYYYSGARSVGLDQRVEHFENVVIKGAPLSPVEDIEGLNELWRDWILELRDIQLGKTAARKSNFDYGLAALARGETDEAVDFLEEAFLHTPEDPEVLWKLAGALENTDAEDRAAAMYLQFVRELELRGLTEDERYPIAKEKLTELDPLFSAHAKLKRKMLEEGLELAKSYRDRDLPLMALEIARRMSAQFSLPEALDFYIEIASETGRSLARWKVAYNELDLEGWSGSEHYGAYGRMLVADVKDDGATGRAADQIFTADLTYDAAFDGDYSLEAQLRFDEGATIAGLTFGRKDANTTHAVILHPSGFLDISTKDGGTWTYRDHRSVNLPGEWQTLRIDLVGKTLDVYLNNRYIRSIEMPSRDSVQGGFGLITGTGKVSYRDLRFLARDPYDPAARIERELALAKVASSEIARPEGTFTGFAPPAFHEDLRWLQGDAVTLEELHGAPAAIVFWSKAQEDAIPTGAYYAHLAKTYAEFDMKWVVVIGGEHKPAQIQAMLKEHPMPGVHVAYDTNFEFYKSAHVVPGGWGLPRILVLDVDGKVTWEGDPGLIPGRGWKDGDGETYLDGPIKEIIEKRRLKEIRRFAPELPKARKLAQAGMLAQAWSTIRPLAELDASFSPTVQAARDLRDFLEGAGAQLLAEAETQAAEGYPLRAAALLEKVATDFLGTSTGDLAAGRLNDLQRDDAYREVKRAWRAMDKAWKSAERDKPAAEILPDLDAALAESELAEIQVIREALRAALFRDGNPGFMETWRQLSPEGYLQVRLEALAAELAD
;
A
#
# COMPACT_ATOMS: atom_id res chain seq x y z
N MET A 1 -1.32 -5.64 -60.15
CA MET A 1 -2.64 -5.71 -60.81
C MET A 1 -3.83 -5.85 -59.85
N LYS A 2 -3.65 -5.75 -58.52
CA LYS A 2 -4.74 -5.75 -57.51
C LYS A 2 -5.16 -4.34 -57.02
N LEU A 3 -4.48 -3.27 -57.47
CA LEU A 3 -4.77 -1.88 -57.05
C LEU A 3 -6.01 -1.25 -57.71
N LEU A 4 -6.55 -1.84 -58.76
CA LEU A 4 -7.69 -1.30 -59.53
C LEU A 4 -9.06 -1.84 -59.09
N SER A 5 -9.09 -2.78 -58.13
CA SER A 5 -10.33 -3.39 -57.64
C SER A 5 -10.85 -2.78 -56.33
N LEU A 6 -10.06 -1.98 -55.61
CA LEU A 6 -10.54 -1.26 -54.41
C LEU A 6 -11.36 0.00 -54.74
N LEU A 7 -11.14 0.62 -55.90
CA LEU A 7 -11.85 1.84 -56.32
C LEU A 7 -13.28 1.60 -56.84
N ALA A 8 -13.71 0.34 -57.00
CA ALA A 8 -15.00 -0.01 -57.60
C ALA A 8 -16.13 -0.32 -56.60
N LEU A 9 -15.88 -0.25 -55.28
CA LEU A 9 -16.87 -0.53 -54.23
C LEU A 9 -17.42 0.72 -53.52
N LEU A 10 -16.99 1.91 -53.92
CA LEU A 10 -17.43 3.19 -53.37
C LEU A 10 -18.93 3.56 -53.53
N PRO A 11 -19.78 2.96 -54.40
CA PRO A 11 -21.18 3.38 -54.48
C PRO A 11 -22.20 2.50 -53.71
N LEU A 12 -21.78 1.53 -52.88
CA LEU A 12 -22.70 0.69 -52.10
C LEU A 12 -22.87 1.10 -50.62
N LEU A 13 -22.17 2.13 -50.15
CA LEU A 13 -22.36 2.75 -48.82
C LEU A 13 -23.23 4.02 -48.86
N GLY A 14 -23.78 4.37 -50.04
CA GLY A 14 -24.73 5.46 -50.20
C GLY A 14 -26.16 5.09 -49.79
N SER A 15 -26.36 4.56 -48.59
CA SER A 15 -27.67 4.54 -47.95
C SER A 15 -27.78 5.76 -47.04
N LEU A 16 -28.82 6.55 -47.26
CA LEU A 16 -29.28 7.69 -46.44
C LEU A 16 -29.00 7.49 -44.94
N PRO A 17 -28.69 8.54 -44.17
CA PRO A 17 -28.55 8.43 -42.71
C PRO A 17 -29.85 7.89 -42.14
N THR A 18 -29.91 6.59 -41.89
CA THR A 18 -30.94 6.01 -41.03
C THR A 18 -30.64 6.55 -39.64
N PRO A 19 -31.57 7.26 -38.99
CA PRO A 19 -31.36 7.71 -37.63
C PRO A 19 -31.06 6.46 -36.80
N VAL A 20 -29.88 6.45 -36.17
CA VAL A 20 -29.51 5.43 -35.20
C VAL A 20 -30.62 5.42 -34.16
N ALA A 21 -31.19 4.24 -33.89
CA ALA A 21 -32.21 4.10 -32.86
C ALA A 21 -31.60 4.59 -31.54
N THR A 22 -32.11 5.72 -31.05
CA THR A 22 -31.70 6.36 -29.82
C THR A 22 -32.14 5.49 -28.65
N ASN A 23 -31.19 4.85 -27.95
CA ASN A 23 -31.44 4.28 -26.64
C ASN A 23 -31.62 5.42 -25.62
N GLY A 24 -32.73 6.16 -25.69
CA GLY A 24 -33.18 7.14 -24.66
C GLY A 24 -32.11 8.04 -24.02
N GLY A 25 -31.08 8.44 -24.78
CA GLY A 25 -29.73 8.65 -24.24
C GLY A 25 -29.40 10.08 -23.81
N ASP A 26 -28.47 10.16 -22.86
CA ASP A 26 -27.82 11.36 -22.32
C ASP A 26 -27.63 12.49 -23.37
N PRO A 27 -28.15 13.72 -23.11
CA PRO A 27 -28.07 14.85 -24.04
C PRO A 27 -26.64 15.30 -24.36
N PHE A 28 -25.67 15.00 -23.50
CA PHE A 28 -24.27 15.31 -23.75
C PHE A 28 -23.66 14.36 -24.78
N ILE A 29 -23.97 13.06 -24.70
CA ILE A 29 -23.53 12.06 -25.69
C ILE A 29 -24.05 12.45 -27.09
N GLU A 30 -25.33 12.78 -27.19
CA GLU A 30 -25.97 13.21 -28.45
C GLU A 30 -25.33 14.48 -29.04
N LYS A 31 -24.91 15.41 -28.17
CA LYS A 31 -24.20 16.63 -28.59
C LYS A 31 -22.81 16.32 -29.17
N TYR A 32 -22.07 15.40 -28.60
CA TYR A 32 -20.78 14.99 -29.15
C TYR A 32 -20.93 14.19 -30.44
N LEU A 33 -21.93 13.32 -30.53
CA LEU A 33 -22.27 12.59 -31.75
C LEU A 33 -22.60 13.54 -32.91
N SER A 34 -23.52 14.49 -32.69
CA SER A 34 -23.85 15.50 -33.70
C SER A 34 -22.65 16.39 -34.07
N THR A 35 -21.77 16.70 -33.12
CA THR A 35 -20.50 17.40 -33.38
C THR A 35 -19.56 16.55 -34.25
N ALA A 36 -19.47 15.25 -33.97
CA ALA A 36 -18.64 14.33 -34.73
C ALA A 36 -19.15 14.18 -36.16
N GLU A 37 -20.46 13.99 -36.35
CA GLU A 37 -21.09 13.91 -37.67
C GLU A 37 -20.89 15.20 -38.48
N ARG A 38 -21.01 16.36 -37.83
CA ARG A 38 -20.75 17.65 -38.48
C ARG A 38 -19.29 17.74 -38.94
N HIS A 39 -18.33 17.44 -38.08
CA HIS A 39 -16.91 17.46 -38.45
C HIS A 39 -16.58 16.44 -39.54
N ARG A 40 -17.17 15.24 -39.48
CA ARG A 40 -17.03 14.23 -40.54
C ARG A 40 -17.58 14.73 -41.87
N ALA A 41 -18.77 15.36 -41.88
CA ALA A 41 -19.36 15.96 -43.07
C ALA A 41 -18.54 17.15 -43.62
N GLU A 42 -17.83 17.88 -42.75
CA GLU A 42 -16.89 18.94 -43.09
C GLU A 42 -15.52 18.40 -43.59
N GLY A 43 -15.28 17.08 -43.51
CA GLY A 43 -14.01 16.44 -43.87
C GLY A 43 -12.92 16.55 -42.81
N ASP A 44 -13.25 16.98 -41.60
CA ASP A 44 -12.33 17.07 -40.45
C ASP A 44 -12.40 15.79 -39.60
N ALA A 45 -11.76 14.73 -40.10
CA ALA A 45 -11.75 13.42 -39.44
C ALA A 45 -11.10 13.44 -38.04
N VAL A 46 -10.14 14.35 -37.80
CA VAL A 46 -9.43 14.47 -36.52
C VAL A 46 -10.38 15.00 -35.44
N GLN A 47 -11.10 16.08 -35.72
CA GLN A 47 -12.09 16.62 -34.78
C GLN A 47 -13.31 15.71 -34.64
N ALA A 48 -13.70 15.01 -35.72
CA ALA A 48 -14.76 14.00 -35.65
C ALA A 48 -14.40 12.87 -34.69
N ARG A 49 -13.19 12.30 -34.81
CA ARG A 49 -12.68 11.25 -33.92
C ARG A 49 -12.60 11.74 -32.47
N ALA A 50 -12.04 12.93 -32.23
CA ALA A 50 -11.96 13.50 -30.89
C ALA A 50 -13.35 13.66 -30.24
N ALA A 51 -14.36 14.08 -30.99
CA ALA A 51 -15.73 14.19 -30.48
C ALA A 51 -16.33 12.80 -30.13
N VAL A 52 -16.10 11.77 -30.96
CA VAL A 52 -16.57 10.40 -30.67
C VAL A 52 -15.87 9.82 -29.44
N GLU A 53 -14.56 10.01 -29.30
CA GLU A 53 -13.81 9.56 -28.13
C GLU A 53 -14.35 10.20 -26.85
N ARG A 54 -14.67 11.50 -26.88
CA ARG A 54 -15.32 12.20 -25.76
C ARG A 54 -16.70 11.66 -25.43
N ALA A 55 -17.48 11.24 -26.41
CA ALA A 55 -18.75 10.55 -26.15
C ALA A 55 -18.51 9.19 -25.49
N LEU A 56 -17.49 8.44 -25.91
CA LEU A 56 -17.13 7.15 -25.35
C LEU A 56 -16.49 7.22 -23.95
N GLU A 57 -15.98 8.38 -23.53
CA GLU A 57 -15.59 8.60 -22.12
C GLU A 57 -16.83 8.65 -21.18
N ARG A 58 -18.03 8.95 -21.71
CA ARG A 58 -19.28 8.98 -20.92
C ARG A 58 -19.95 7.62 -20.90
N ASP A 59 -20.03 6.99 -22.06
CA ASP A 59 -20.53 5.62 -22.21
C ASP A 59 -19.65 4.85 -23.20
N ASP A 60 -18.78 4.00 -22.66
CA ASP A 60 -17.85 3.17 -23.43
C ASP A 60 -18.55 2.06 -24.22
N LYS A 61 -19.86 1.90 -24.02
CA LYS A 61 -20.72 0.88 -24.66
C LYS A 61 -21.64 1.48 -25.70
N HIS A 62 -21.59 2.80 -25.90
CA HIS A 62 -22.55 3.46 -26.77
C HIS A 62 -22.40 2.97 -28.22
N LEU A 63 -23.37 2.18 -28.67
CA LEU A 63 -23.33 1.46 -29.94
C LEU A 63 -23.17 2.40 -31.15
N GLY A 64 -23.80 3.58 -31.10
CA GLY A 64 -23.65 4.60 -32.14
C GLY A 64 -22.22 5.16 -32.20
N CYS A 65 -21.61 5.42 -31.04
CA CYS A 65 -20.26 5.98 -30.96
C CYS A 65 -19.21 4.96 -31.44
N LEU A 66 -19.32 3.70 -31.00
CA LEU A 66 -18.42 2.62 -31.43
C LEU A 66 -18.48 2.40 -32.94
N LYS A 67 -19.68 2.47 -33.52
CA LYS A 67 -19.85 2.33 -34.97
C LYS A 67 -19.23 3.49 -35.74
N ILE A 68 -19.47 4.74 -35.33
CA ILE A 68 -18.85 5.91 -35.98
C ILE A 68 -17.33 5.89 -35.81
N LEU A 69 -16.80 5.49 -34.66
CA LEU A 69 -15.36 5.31 -34.45
C LEU A 69 -14.78 4.34 -35.48
N ALA A 70 -15.42 3.19 -35.67
CA ALA A 70 -14.97 2.19 -36.64
C ALA A 70 -15.00 2.73 -38.08
N GLU A 71 -16.06 3.43 -38.46
CA GLU A 71 -16.19 4.01 -39.80
C GLU A 71 -15.15 5.11 -40.07
N LEU A 72 -14.92 6.02 -39.10
CA LEU A 72 -13.87 7.04 -39.19
C LEU A 72 -12.47 6.42 -39.27
N ALA A 73 -12.25 5.31 -38.55
CA ALA A 73 -10.99 4.58 -38.60
C ALA A 73 -10.76 3.95 -39.99
N VAL A 74 -11.79 3.35 -40.60
CA VAL A 74 -11.72 2.87 -42.00
C VAL A 74 -11.44 4.01 -42.99
N GLU A 75 -12.10 5.16 -42.83
CA GLU A 75 -11.87 6.35 -43.67
C GLU A 75 -10.43 6.88 -43.54
N GLY A 76 -9.83 6.74 -42.36
CA GLY A 76 -8.46 7.15 -42.05
C GLY A 76 -7.37 6.08 -42.28
N ASP A 77 -7.71 4.91 -42.85
CA ASP A 77 -6.80 3.76 -43.04
C ASP A 77 -6.21 3.19 -41.72
N ASP A 78 -6.91 3.39 -40.59
CA ASP A 78 -6.59 2.84 -39.26
C ASP A 78 -7.39 1.55 -39.02
N LEU A 79 -7.05 0.50 -39.77
CA LEU A 79 -7.77 -0.78 -39.74
C LEU A 79 -7.77 -1.44 -38.35
N ASP A 80 -6.73 -1.19 -37.56
CA ASP A 80 -6.58 -1.70 -36.19
C ASP A 80 -7.65 -1.13 -35.25
N THR A 81 -7.82 0.19 -35.23
CA THR A 81 -8.90 0.83 -34.45
C THR A 81 -10.28 0.41 -34.96
N ALA A 82 -10.44 0.25 -36.29
CA ALA A 82 -11.70 -0.20 -36.87
C ALA A 82 -12.10 -1.61 -36.42
N ALA A 83 -11.16 -2.57 -36.50
CA ALA A 83 -11.36 -3.94 -36.05
C ALA A 83 -11.71 -3.99 -34.56
N TRP A 84 -10.94 -3.28 -33.73
CA TRP A 84 -11.17 -3.19 -32.28
C TRP A 84 -12.57 -2.64 -31.96
N ALA A 85 -12.97 -1.54 -32.62
CA ALA A 85 -14.26 -0.89 -32.37
C ALA A 85 -15.45 -1.77 -32.78
N TYR A 86 -15.36 -2.50 -33.89
CA TYR A 86 -16.40 -3.45 -34.31
C TYR A 86 -16.47 -4.68 -33.38
N HIS A 87 -15.35 -5.24 -32.95
CA HIS A 87 -15.34 -6.31 -31.94
C HIS A 87 -15.97 -5.85 -30.63
N ARG A 88 -15.65 -4.63 -30.16
CA ARG A 88 -16.26 -4.04 -28.96
C ARG A 88 -17.76 -3.82 -29.12
N TRP A 89 -18.20 -3.35 -30.29
CA TRP A 89 -19.62 -3.19 -30.60
C TRP A 89 -20.37 -4.52 -30.53
N LEU A 90 -19.80 -5.58 -31.13
CA LEU A 90 -20.39 -6.93 -31.08
C LEU A 90 -20.46 -7.46 -29.65
N GLN A 91 -19.40 -7.28 -28.87
CA GLN A 91 -19.37 -7.66 -27.46
C GLN A 91 -20.53 -7.02 -26.68
N VAL A 92 -20.73 -5.70 -26.80
CA VAL A 92 -21.85 -5.00 -26.13
C VAL A 92 -23.20 -5.58 -26.56
N VAL A 93 -23.40 -5.83 -27.85
CA VAL A 93 -24.65 -6.37 -28.39
C VAL A 93 -24.91 -7.82 -27.95
N GLU A 94 -23.86 -8.63 -27.85
CA GLU A 94 -23.94 -10.06 -27.56
C GLU A 94 -24.04 -10.34 -26.05
N SER A 95 -23.49 -9.47 -25.20
CA SER A 95 -23.60 -9.58 -23.74
C SER A 95 -24.93 -9.02 -23.18
N ALA A 96 -25.76 -8.37 -24.01
CA ALA A 96 -27.07 -7.83 -23.60
C ALA A 96 -28.13 -8.93 -23.45
N GLU A 97 -28.95 -8.88 -22.38
CA GLU A 97 -30.04 -9.85 -22.15
C GLU A 97 -31.07 -9.91 -23.30
N LYS A 98 -31.30 -8.75 -23.93
CA LYS A 98 -32.14 -8.60 -25.12
C LYS A 98 -31.32 -7.86 -26.17
N LEU A 99 -31.40 -8.33 -27.42
CA LEU A 99 -30.75 -7.68 -28.56
C LEU A 99 -31.16 -6.20 -28.63
N PRO A 100 -30.23 -5.25 -28.39
CA PRO A 100 -30.53 -3.82 -28.39
C PRO A 100 -30.67 -3.27 -29.82
N VAL A 101 -30.31 -4.07 -30.83
CA VAL A 101 -30.28 -3.70 -32.24
C VAL A 101 -30.96 -4.76 -33.11
N SER A 102 -31.30 -4.40 -34.34
CA SER A 102 -31.90 -5.34 -35.27
C SER A 102 -30.92 -6.44 -35.70
N ARG A 103 -31.42 -7.63 -36.03
CA ARG A 103 -30.60 -8.72 -36.59
C ARG A 103 -29.91 -8.31 -37.90
N SER A 104 -30.53 -7.43 -38.67
CA SER A 104 -29.95 -6.90 -39.92
C SER A 104 -28.75 -6.01 -39.65
N GLU A 105 -28.84 -5.16 -38.63
CA GLU A 105 -27.75 -4.28 -38.23
C GLU A 105 -26.57 -5.06 -37.66
N ARG A 106 -26.83 -6.04 -36.78
CA ARG A 106 -25.79 -6.98 -36.33
C ARG A 106 -25.10 -7.68 -37.49
N LYS A 107 -25.88 -8.14 -38.49
CA LYS A 107 -25.32 -8.77 -39.69
C LYS A 107 -24.44 -7.80 -40.49
N ALA A 108 -24.84 -6.54 -40.65
CA ALA A 108 -24.04 -5.54 -41.35
C ALA A 108 -22.69 -5.27 -40.65
N VAL A 109 -22.68 -5.21 -39.32
CA VAL A 109 -21.43 -5.05 -38.55
C VAL A 109 -20.51 -6.27 -38.70
N LEU A 110 -21.06 -7.49 -38.71
CA LEU A 110 -20.27 -8.70 -38.98
C LEU A 110 -19.65 -8.69 -40.38
N GLU A 111 -20.41 -8.26 -41.39
CA GLU A 111 -19.91 -8.13 -42.76
C GLU A 111 -18.83 -7.04 -42.87
N ALA A 112 -18.97 -5.91 -42.17
CA ALA A 112 -17.97 -4.85 -42.10
C ALA A 112 -16.68 -5.31 -41.38
N LEU A 113 -16.83 -6.02 -40.25
CA LEU A 113 -15.71 -6.56 -39.49
C LEU A 113 -14.87 -7.52 -40.34
N ALA A 114 -15.50 -8.39 -41.13
CA ALA A 114 -14.80 -9.33 -42.02
C ALA A 114 -13.96 -8.64 -43.12
N LEU A 115 -14.19 -7.35 -43.40
CA LEU A 115 -13.39 -6.57 -44.36
C LEU A 115 -12.13 -5.97 -43.72
N VAL A 116 -12.15 -5.70 -42.42
CA VAL A 116 -11.03 -5.07 -41.68
C VAL A 116 -10.22 -6.08 -40.87
N ASP A 117 -10.80 -7.24 -40.56
CA ASP A 117 -10.14 -8.33 -39.84
C ASP A 117 -10.50 -9.71 -40.45
N GLU A 118 -9.58 -10.27 -41.22
CA GLU A 118 -9.75 -11.60 -41.85
C GLU A 118 -9.74 -12.76 -40.82
N ARG A 119 -9.30 -12.51 -39.57
CA ARG A 119 -9.22 -13.50 -38.47
C ARG A 119 -10.30 -13.26 -37.41
N ALA A 120 -11.31 -12.43 -37.71
CA ALA A 120 -12.37 -12.07 -36.77
C ALA A 120 -13.14 -13.28 -36.22
N GLU A 121 -13.37 -14.32 -37.04
CA GLU A 121 -14.03 -15.56 -36.60
C GLU A 121 -13.16 -16.36 -35.62
N ASP A 122 -11.85 -16.39 -35.81
CA ASP A 122 -10.92 -17.07 -34.91
C ASP A 122 -10.85 -16.36 -33.56
N PHE A 123 -10.75 -15.02 -33.55
CA PHE A 123 -10.75 -14.22 -32.34
C PHE A 123 -12.01 -14.45 -31.49
N ARG A 124 -13.17 -14.46 -32.16
CA ARG A 124 -14.46 -14.68 -31.49
C ARG A 124 -14.61 -16.11 -31.00
N SER A 125 -14.29 -17.10 -31.83
CA SER A 125 -14.39 -18.52 -31.45
C SER A 125 -13.48 -18.84 -30.27
N LEU A 126 -12.24 -18.34 -30.28
CA LEU A 126 -11.30 -18.48 -29.17
C LEU A 126 -11.89 -17.93 -27.86
N THR A 127 -12.46 -16.72 -27.92
CA THR A 127 -13.06 -16.06 -26.75
C THR A 127 -14.29 -16.82 -26.24
N ASP A 128 -15.23 -17.13 -27.13
CA ASP A 128 -16.51 -17.76 -26.77
C ASP A 128 -16.31 -19.17 -26.19
N ASP A 129 -15.42 -19.97 -26.79
CA ASP A 129 -15.11 -21.32 -26.32
C ASP A 129 -14.41 -21.28 -24.95
N HIS A 130 -13.50 -20.33 -24.75
CA HIS A 130 -12.81 -20.16 -23.48
C HIS A 130 -13.76 -19.72 -22.35
N LEU A 131 -14.58 -18.68 -22.60
CA LEU A 131 -15.60 -18.21 -21.65
C LEU A 131 -16.57 -19.33 -21.24
N LYS A 132 -16.97 -20.19 -22.19
CA LYS A 132 -17.86 -21.31 -21.92
C LYS A 132 -17.24 -22.34 -20.98
N GLU A 133 -15.97 -22.70 -21.15
CA GLU A 133 -15.29 -23.63 -20.24
C GLU A 133 -14.97 -22.98 -18.89
N LEU A 134 -14.65 -21.67 -18.84
CA LEU A 134 -14.50 -20.94 -17.58
C LEU A 134 -15.80 -20.93 -16.77
N HIS A 135 -16.95 -20.66 -17.41
CA HIS A 135 -18.26 -20.71 -16.74
C HIS A 135 -18.55 -22.08 -16.13
N LYS A 136 -18.22 -23.16 -16.87
CA LYS A 136 -18.38 -24.54 -16.39
C LYS A 136 -17.46 -24.81 -15.19
N LEU A 137 -16.24 -24.30 -15.21
CA LEU A 137 -15.27 -24.42 -14.13
C LEU A 137 -15.73 -23.66 -12.88
N ALA A 138 -16.11 -22.38 -13.03
CA ALA A 138 -16.60 -21.53 -11.94
C ALA A 138 -17.82 -22.14 -11.24
N LYS A 139 -18.80 -22.62 -12.02
CA LYS A 139 -19.97 -23.35 -11.48
C LYS A 139 -19.58 -24.64 -10.76
N ALA A 140 -18.54 -25.33 -11.23
CA ALA A 140 -18.04 -26.55 -10.60
C ALA A 140 -17.30 -26.28 -9.28
N HIS A 141 -16.62 -25.14 -9.13
CA HIS A 141 -16.09 -24.67 -7.83
C HIS A 141 -17.23 -24.31 -6.88
N ALA A 142 -18.15 -23.46 -7.31
CA ALA A 142 -19.28 -23.02 -6.50
C ALA A 142 -20.13 -24.21 -5.99
N LYS A 143 -20.38 -25.22 -6.84
CA LYS A 143 -21.08 -26.45 -6.44
C LYS A 143 -20.36 -27.26 -5.36
N ARG A 144 -19.04 -27.15 -5.25
CA ARG A 144 -18.21 -27.79 -4.22
C ARG A 144 -18.04 -26.93 -2.96
N GLY A 145 -18.69 -25.76 -2.88
CA GLY A 145 -18.52 -24.82 -1.77
C GLY A 145 -17.20 -24.04 -1.79
N ARG A 146 -16.45 -24.11 -2.90
CA ARG A 146 -15.16 -23.42 -3.07
C ARG A 146 -15.39 -22.03 -3.65
N LEU A 147 -15.81 -21.10 -2.79
CA LEU A 147 -16.29 -19.78 -3.18
C LEU A 147 -15.15 -18.83 -3.61
N HIS A 148 -13.95 -18.91 -3.01
CA HIS A 148 -12.80 -18.11 -3.44
C HIS A 148 -12.34 -18.53 -4.82
N SER A 149 -12.16 -19.84 -5.04
CA SER A 149 -11.82 -20.37 -6.37
C SER A 149 -12.88 -20.05 -7.42
N ALA A 150 -14.16 -20.00 -7.04
CA ALA A 150 -15.22 -19.61 -7.97
C ALA A 150 -15.16 -18.11 -8.32
N LEU A 151 -14.99 -17.23 -7.32
CA LEU A 151 -14.83 -15.78 -7.52
C LEU A 151 -13.64 -15.48 -8.41
N GLU A 152 -12.55 -16.21 -8.21
CA GLU A 152 -11.33 -16.13 -8.99
C GLU A 152 -11.58 -16.40 -10.49
N VAL A 153 -12.26 -17.50 -10.82
CA VAL A 153 -12.62 -17.81 -12.22
C VAL A 153 -13.65 -16.81 -12.78
N TYR A 154 -14.60 -16.33 -11.97
CA TYR A 154 -15.54 -15.29 -12.42
C TYR A 154 -14.86 -13.94 -12.66
N ALA A 155 -13.85 -13.58 -11.87
CA ALA A 155 -13.05 -12.39 -12.10
C ALA A 155 -12.31 -12.49 -13.45
N GLU A 156 -11.72 -13.64 -13.77
CA GLU A 156 -11.12 -13.90 -15.09
C GLU A 156 -12.13 -13.76 -16.24
N ILE A 157 -13.35 -14.29 -16.07
CA ILE A 157 -14.45 -14.09 -17.03
C ILE A 157 -14.75 -12.60 -17.23
N LEU A 158 -14.79 -11.82 -16.16
CA LEU A 158 -15.08 -10.39 -16.22
C LEU A 158 -13.92 -9.56 -16.78
N LEU A 159 -12.69 -10.07 -16.76
CA LEU A 159 -11.56 -9.45 -17.45
C LEU A 159 -11.65 -9.65 -18.97
N ILE A 160 -12.07 -10.84 -19.40
CA ILE A 160 -12.28 -11.16 -20.81
C ILE A 160 -13.54 -10.47 -21.35
N ASP A 161 -14.66 -10.64 -20.67
CA ASP A 161 -15.94 -10.00 -20.96
C ASP A 161 -16.51 -9.28 -19.74
N VAL A 162 -16.15 -8.00 -19.64
CA VAL A 162 -16.61 -7.12 -18.56
C VAL A 162 -18.14 -6.99 -18.51
N PHE A 163 -18.87 -7.29 -19.59
CA PHE A 163 -20.33 -7.21 -19.64
C PHE A 163 -21.03 -8.54 -19.37
N ASN A 164 -20.30 -9.60 -19.01
CA ASN A 164 -20.88 -10.91 -18.79
C ASN A 164 -21.90 -10.90 -17.62
N ALA A 165 -23.20 -10.89 -17.96
CA ALA A 165 -24.28 -10.78 -16.99
C ALA A 165 -24.31 -11.96 -16.01
N GLU A 166 -24.02 -13.18 -16.49
CA GLU A 166 -24.00 -14.38 -15.67
C GLU A 166 -22.90 -14.34 -14.61
N ALA A 167 -21.68 -13.96 -14.98
CA ALA A 167 -20.57 -13.85 -14.04
C ALA A 167 -20.79 -12.73 -13.02
N ARG A 168 -21.29 -11.55 -13.43
CA ARG A 168 -21.66 -10.46 -12.51
C ARG A 168 -22.70 -10.91 -11.48
N ALA A 169 -23.75 -11.58 -11.94
CA ALA A 169 -24.80 -12.10 -11.07
C ALA A 169 -24.25 -13.17 -10.11
N ALA A 170 -23.35 -14.04 -10.58
CA ALA A 170 -22.72 -15.06 -9.76
C ALA A 170 -21.80 -14.46 -8.68
N VAL A 171 -20.96 -13.48 -9.03
CA VAL A 171 -20.11 -12.75 -8.06
C VAL A 171 -20.96 -12.06 -7.00
N LYS A 172 -22.00 -11.30 -7.42
CA LYS A 172 -22.95 -10.66 -6.51
C LYS A 172 -23.60 -11.69 -5.60
N ASN A 173 -24.02 -12.83 -6.13
CA ASN A 173 -24.64 -13.88 -5.33
C ASN A 173 -23.66 -14.54 -4.34
N ILE A 174 -22.43 -14.86 -4.75
CA ILE A 174 -21.41 -15.43 -3.85
C ILE A 174 -21.10 -14.46 -2.71
N ARG A 175 -20.83 -13.18 -3.01
CA ARG A 175 -20.59 -12.14 -2.00
C ARG A 175 -21.78 -11.96 -1.03
N ARG A 176 -23.00 -12.25 -1.49
CA ARG A 176 -24.24 -12.16 -0.69
C ARG A 176 -24.54 -13.40 0.15
N THR A 177 -24.14 -14.59 -0.31
CA THR A 177 -24.51 -15.85 0.36
C THR A 177 -23.33 -16.59 1.01
N GLY A 178 -22.10 -16.16 0.74
CA GLY A 178 -20.88 -16.74 1.28
C GLY A 178 -20.55 -16.26 2.70
N GLY A 179 -19.42 -16.74 3.22
CA GLY A 179 -18.89 -16.36 4.53
C GLY A 179 -18.32 -14.93 4.57
N GLU A 180 -17.86 -14.51 5.75
CA GLU A 180 -17.28 -13.17 5.99
C GLU A 180 -15.99 -12.91 5.19
N ASP A 181 -15.32 -13.99 4.79
CA ASP A 181 -14.08 -14.07 4.04
C ASP A 181 -14.24 -13.76 2.54
N VAL A 182 -15.44 -13.97 1.97
CA VAL A 182 -15.78 -13.60 0.58
C VAL A 182 -16.72 -12.41 0.48
N ALA A 183 -17.27 -11.95 1.60
CA ALA A 183 -18.15 -10.80 1.65
C ALA A 183 -17.35 -9.49 1.63
N VAL A 184 -17.90 -8.48 0.97
CA VAL A 184 -17.29 -7.14 0.83
C VAL A 184 -18.14 -6.13 1.58
N GLU A 185 -17.58 -4.98 1.96
CA GLU A 185 -18.38 -3.90 2.54
C GLU A 185 -19.54 -3.50 1.61
N ASP A 186 -20.73 -3.30 2.19
CA ASP A 186 -21.94 -2.91 1.45
C ASP A 186 -22.73 -1.83 2.19
N ALA A 187 -22.82 -0.65 1.59
CA ALA A 187 -23.59 0.49 2.10
C ALA A 187 -25.11 0.19 2.19
N PHE A 188 -25.59 -0.78 1.42
CA PHE A 188 -26.98 -1.24 1.43
C PHE A 188 -27.23 -2.43 2.37
N ALA A 189 -26.27 -2.70 3.27
CA ALA A 189 -26.38 -3.68 4.33
C ALA A 189 -26.56 -5.14 3.87
N GLY A 190 -26.04 -5.49 2.69
CA GLY A 190 -26.08 -6.86 2.16
C GLY A 190 -27.32 -7.21 1.36
N ALA A 191 -28.17 -6.22 1.07
CA ALA A 191 -29.41 -6.41 0.32
C ALA A 191 -29.23 -6.26 -1.21
N GLY A 192 -28.09 -5.73 -1.66
CA GLY A 192 -28.03 -4.99 -2.92
C GLY A 192 -28.80 -3.67 -2.81
N ASP A 193 -28.80 -2.85 -3.86
CA ASP A 193 -29.65 -1.66 -3.87
C ASP A 193 -31.13 -2.11 -3.83
N PRO A 194 -31.86 -1.84 -2.75
CA PRO A 194 -33.24 -2.31 -2.61
C PRO A 194 -34.20 -1.57 -3.55
N THR A 195 -33.72 -0.55 -4.28
CA THR A 195 -34.45 0.14 -5.33
C THR A 195 -34.17 -0.43 -6.72
N GLU A 196 -33.20 -1.32 -6.86
CA GLU A 196 -32.84 -1.95 -8.13
C GLU A 196 -34.03 -2.71 -8.73
N GLY A 197 -34.45 -2.30 -9.93
CA GLY A 197 -35.59 -2.89 -10.64
C GLY A 197 -36.96 -2.32 -10.26
N LEU A 198 -37.02 -1.33 -9.35
CA LEU A 198 -38.22 -0.53 -9.13
C LEU A 198 -38.36 0.55 -10.19
N ASP A 199 -39.61 0.93 -10.49
CA ASP A 199 -39.90 2.05 -11.38
C ASP A 199 -39.53 3.38 -10.68
N PRO A 200 -38.63 4.21 -11.24
CA PRO A 200 -38.23 5.48 -10.63
C PRO A 200 -39.40 6.45 -10.41
N GLU A 201 -40.38 6.47 -11.32
CA GLU A 201 -41.56 7.34 -11.17
C GLU A 201 -42.41 6.88 -9.98
N TRP A 202 -42.65 5.57 -9.86
CA TRP A 202 -43.33 4.99 -8.70
C TRP A 202 -42.58 5.30 -7.40
N LEU A 203 -41.27 5.13 -7.37
CA LEU A 203 -40.46 5.37 -6.17
C LEU A 203 -40.55 6.83 -5.72
N ALA A 204 -40.49 7.78 -6.65
CA ALA A 204 -40.66 9.20 -6.38
C ALA A 204 -42.07 9.51 -5.86
N GLU A 205 -43.10 8.97 -6.52
CA GLU A 205 -44.50 9.14 -6.09
C GLU A 205 -44.76 8.58 -4.70
N GLU A 206 -44.23 7.39 -4.39
CA GLU A 206 -44.38 6.78 -3.07
C GLU A 206 -43.58 7.53 -2.01
N ASN A 207 -42.33 7.92 -2.28
CA ASN A 207 -41.57 8.73 -1.34
C ASN A 207 -42.30 10.04 -1.01
N ALA A 208 -42.92 10.71 -1.98
CA ALA A 208 -43.74 11.89 -1.75
C ALA A 208 -44.98 11.63 -0.87
N LYS A 209 -45.61 10.45 -0.98
CA LYS A 209 -46.74 10.06 -0.10
C LYS A 209 -46.32 9.89 1.36
N HIS A 210 -45.05 9.55 1.58
CA HIS A 210 -44.47 9.21 2.87
C HIS A 210 -43.51 10.29 3.41
N GLU A 211 -43.50 11.49 2.82
CA GLU A 211 -42.60 12.61 3.18
C GLU A 211 -42.92 13.24 4.55
N GLU A 212 -44.18 13.20 4.94
CA GLU A 212 -44.67 13.70 6.23
C GLU A 212 -44.66 12.59 7.29
N TRP A 213 -44.28 12.92 8.53
CA TRP A 213 -44.10 11.93 9.59
C TRP A 213 -45.38 11.16 9.93
N GLU A 214 -46.55 11.79 9.83
CA GLU A 214 -47.87 11.18 10.06
C GLU A 214 -48.13 10.01 9.10
N ASN A 215 -47.59 10.11 7.88
CA ASN A 215 -47.70 9.10 6.84
C ASN A 215 -46.39 8.33 6.64
N ALA A 216 -45.42 8.44 7.55
CA ALA A 216 -44.11 7.80 7.43
C ALA A 216 -44.21 6.30 7.09
N TRP A 217 -43.23 5.80 6.34
CA TRP A 217 -43.07 4.38 6.08
C TRP A 217 -42.99 3.58 7.38
N THR A 218 -43.54 2.37 7.38
CA THR A 218 -43.42 1.44 8.51
C THR A 218 -43.04 0.04 8.04
N LYS A 219 -42.24 -0.68 8.84
CA LYS A 219 -41.86 -2.07 8.59
C LYS A 219 -41.67 -2.80 9.93
N GLU A 220 -41.98 -4.08 10.00
CA GLU A 220 -41.70 -4.90 11.17
C GLU A 220 -40.81 -6.08 10.78
N THR A 221 -39.81 -6.37 11.61
CA THR A 221 -38.87 -7.48 11.47
C THR A 221 -38.87 -8.33 12.75
N ASP A 222 -37.97 -9.32 12.84
CA ASP A 222 -37.92 -10.23 13.98
C ASP A 222 -37.56 -9.53 15.30
N ASN A 223 -36.73 -8.49 15.26
CA ASN A 223 -36.22 -7.83 16.46
C ASN A 223 -36.61 -6.35 16.59
N TYR A 224 -37.15 -5.73 15.53
CA TYR A 224 -37.47 -4.29 15.51
C TYR A 224 -38.79 -3.95 14.79
N ARG A 225 -39.31 -2.76 15.09
CA ARG A 225 -40.33 -2.05 14.29
C ARG A 225 -39.69 -0.77 13.76
N TYR A 226 -39.86 -0.46 12.49
CA TYR A 226 -39.27 0.71 11.84
C TYR A 226 -40.34 1.72 11.49
N ARG A 227 -40.00 3.00 11.63
CA ARG A 227 -40.77 4.14 11.13
C ARG A 227 -39.84 5.19 10.54
N THR A 228 -40.07 5.63 9.31
CA THR A 228 -39.24 6.67 8.68
C THR A 228 -39.95 7.43 7.57
N ASN A 229 -39.71 8.73 7.48
CA ASN A 229 -40.07 9.58 6.33
C ASN A 229 -38.85 10.01 5.50
N ALA A 230 -37.69 9.41 5.75
CA ALA A 230 -36.44 9.66 5.03
C ALA A 230 -36.35 8.89 3.68
N GLY A 231 -37.47 8.31 3.23
CA GLY A 231 -37.58 7.57 1.98
C GLY A 231 -37.48 6.05 2.11
N PHE A 232 -37.89 5.36 1.04
CA PHE A 232 -37.97 3.90 0.97
C PHE A 232 -36.61 3.21 1.11
N LEU A 233 -35.55 3.80 0.52
CA LEU A 233 -34.19 3.27 0.62
C LEU A 233 -33.76 3.13 2.09
N VAL A 234 -33.90 4.21 2.87
CA VAL A 234 -33.57 4.24 4.31
C VAL A 234 -34.38 3.21 5.08
N LEU A 235 -35.69 3.07 4.81
CA LEU A 235 -36.52 2.05 5.45
C LEU A 235 -35.94 0.64 5.24
N GLN A 236 -35.59 0.30 4.00
CA GLN A 236 -35.11 -1.04 3.68
C GLN A 236 -33.73 -1.29 4.28
N THR A 237 -32.78 -0.38 4.07
CA THR A 237 -31.39 -0.62 4.45
C THR A 237 -31.20 -0.58 5.96
N SER A 238 -31.82 0.38 6.69
CA SER A 238 -31.82 0.39 8.16
C SER A 238 -32.44 -0.87 8.74
N SER A 239 -33.48 -1.43 8.08
CA SER A 239 -34.14 -2.64 8.57
C SER A 239 -33.27 -3.90 8.50
N ILE A 240 -32.36 -3.92 7.54
CA ILE A 240 -31.45 -5.05 7.35
C ILE A 240 -30.23 -4.85 8.26
N ALA A 241 -29.63 -3.66 8.24
CA ALA A 241 -28.48 -3.29 9.07
C ALA A 241 -28.70 -3.61 10.56
N MET A 242 -29.83 -3.16 11.11
CA MET A 242 -30.14 -3.30 12.53
C MET A 242 -30.39 -4.75 12.95
N GLU A 243 -30.96 -5.59 12.08
CA GLU A 243 -31.14 -7.02 12.36
C GLU A 243 -29.81 -7.76 12.45
N GLN A 244 -28.84 -7.35 11.64
CA GLN A 244 -27.51 -7.93 11.66
C GLN A 244 -26.71 -7.46 12.87
N MET A 245 -26.80 -6.17 13.20
CA MET A 245 -26.23 -5.63 14.43
C MET A 245 -26.83 -6.28 15.68
N ASN A 246 -28.12 -6.61 15.69
CA ASN A 246 -28.71 -7.36 16.78
C ASN A 246 -27.99 -8.69 17.03
N ARG A 247 -27.63 -9.42 15.97
CA ARG A 247 -26.85 -10.66 16.08
C ARG A 247 -25.45 -10.40 16.64
N ALA A 248 -24.79 -9.33 16.20
CA ALA A 248 -23.48 -8.95 16.71
C ALA A 248 -23.52 -8.56 18.20
N TYR A 249 -24.52 -7.76 18.62
CA TYR A 249 -24.71 -7.40 20.03
C TYR A 249 -24.95 -8.63 20.90
N ARG A 250 -25.72 -9.61 20.42
CA ARG A 250 -25.94 -10.86 21.16
C ARG A 250 -24.62 -11.58 21.46
N LYS A 251 -23.71 -11.66 20.48
CA LYS A 251 -22.38 -12.26 20.62
C LYS A 251 -21.50 -11.43 21.57
N PHE A 252 -21.47 -10.11 21.40
CA PHE A 252 -20.67 -9.22 22.23
C PHE A 252 -21.09 -9.23 23.71
N PHE A 253 -22.38 -9.06 23.97
CA PHE A 253 -22.95 -8.99 25.32
C PHE A 253 -23.29 -10.38 25.90
N ARG A 254 -22.93 -11.48 25.22
CA ARG A 254 -23.24 -12.87 25.62
C ARG A 254 -24.72 -13.08 25.98
N PHE A 255 -25.62 -12.55 25.16
CA PHE A 255 -27.06 -12.53 25.41
C PHE A 255 -27.82 -13.28 24.32
N LYS A 256 -28.45 -14.41 24.67
CA LYS A 256 -29.28 -15.22 23.74
C LYS A 256 -28.57 -15.52 22.41
N GLU A 257 -27.32 -15.96 22.51
CA GLU A 257 -26.48 -16.33 21.35
C GLU A 257 -27.10 -17.48 20.54
N ASP A 258 -27.97 -18.28 21.15
CA ASP A 258 -28.75 -19.35 20.54
C ASP A 258 -29.89 -18.87 19.62
N GLY A 259 -30.09 -17.56 19.51
CA GLY A 259 -31.12 -16.96 18.65
C GLY A 259 -32.44 -16.65 19.34
N GLY A 260 -32.55 -16.82 20.67
CA GLY A 260 -33.77 -16.48 21.41
C GLY A 260 -34.26 -15.04 21.20
N ALA A 261 -35.58 -14.80 21.25
CA ALA A 261 -36.18 -13.50 20.91
C ALA A 261 -35.69 -12.34 21.81
N THR A 262 -35.30 -11.20 21.23
CA THR A 262 -35.06 -9.94 21.96
C THR A 262 -36.35 -9.12 22.06
N PRO A 263 -36.57 -8.32 23.12
CA PRO A 263 -37.71 -7.42 23.17
C PRO A 263 -37.71 -6.44 21.98
N LYS A 264 -38.79 -6.43 21.19
CA LYS A 264 -38.90 -5.56 20.02
C LYS A 264 -39.05 -4.09 20.43
N ILE A 265 -38.07 -3.29 20.05
CA ILE A 265 -38.11 -1.82 20.17
C ILE A 265 -38.43 -1.18 18.82
N GLU A 266 -38.84 0.08 18.84
CA GLU A 266 -39.04 0.85 17.60
C GLU A 266 -37.74 1.55 17.17
N VAL A 267 -37.46 1.63 15.87
CA VAL A 267 -36.37 2.38 15.25
C VAL A 267 -37.01 3.50 14.42
N ARG A 268 -36.74 4.74 14.79
CA ARG A 268 -37.29 5.94 14.15
C ARG A 268 -36.17 6.70 13.46
N VAL A 269 -36.33 6.92 12.15
CA VAL A 269 -35.38 7.70 11.35
C VAL A 269 -36.12 8.86 10.70
N TYR A 270 -35.87 10.08 11.16
CA TYR A 270 -36.46 11.30 10.60
C TYR A 270 -35.70 11.75 9.35
N LYS A 271 -36.36 12.49 8.45
CA LYS A 271 -35.73 12.95 7.20
C LYS A 271 -34.63 14.00 7.40
N ASN A 272 -34.66 14.74 8.51
CA ASN A 272 -33.68 15.76 8.86
C ASN A 272 -33.62 16.02 10.38
N ARG A 273 -32.67 16.86 10.79
CA ARG A 273 -32.45 17.24 12.20
C ARG A 273 -33.65 17.97 12.81
N ASP A 274 -34.24 18.91 12.08
CA ASP A 274 -35.29 19.78 12.61
C ASP A 274 -36.52 18.97 13.05
N GLU A 275 -36.96 18.03 12.20
CA GLU A 275 -38.04 17.11 12.56
C GLU A 275 -37.66 16.20 13.72
N TYR A 276 -36.42 15.70 13.75
CA TYR A 276 -35.94 14.91 14.89
C TYR A 276 -36.04 15.69 16.19
N LEU A 277 -35.65 16.96 16.22
CA LEU A 277 -35.76 17.78 17.42
C LEU A 277 -37.22 18.05 17.79
N GLU A 278 -38.04 18.42 16.81
CA GLU A 278 -39.46 18.72 16.99
C GLU A 278 -40.22 17.52 17.55
N TYR A 279 -40.17 16.37 16.89
CA TYR A 279 -40.93 15.18 17.29
C TYR A 279 -40.43 14.56 18.61
N ASN A 280 -39.21 14.90 19.04
CA ASN A 280 -38.66 14.47 20.33
C ASN A 280 -38.77 15.50 21.44
N ASN A 281 -39.36 16.69 21.18
CA ASN A 281 -39.41 17.81 22.12
C ASN A 281 -38.03 18.19 22.67
N LEU A 282 -37.01 18.17 21.80
CA LEU A 282 -35.65 18.56 22.14
C LEU A 282 -35.44 20.06 21.83
N PRO A 283 -34.55 20.76 22.58
CA PRO A 283 -34.15 22.12 22.25
C PRO A 283 -33.55 22.25 20.85
N GLU A 284 -33.72 23.40 20.20
CA GLU A 284 -33.18 23.69 18.86
C GLU A 284 -31.64 23.56 18.81
N ASN A 285 -30.97 23.90 19.90
CA ASN A 285 -29.51 23.80 20.09
C ASN A 285 -29.05 22.47 20.72
N ASP A 286 -29.89 21.42 20.73
CA ASP A 286 -29.51 20.12 21.28
C ASP A 286 -28.44 19.44 20.41
N TRP A 287 -27.40 18.88 21.03
CA TRP A 287 -26.26 18.29 20.31
C TRP A 287 -26.47 16.81 19.95
N THR A 288 -27.57 16.19 20.39
CA THR A 288 -27.80 14.75 20.22
C THR A 288 -28.02 14.38 18.75
N GLY A 289 -27.22 13.44 18.24
CA GLY A 289 -27.43 12.82 16.92
C GLY A 289 -28.49 11.70 16.95
N GLY A 290 -28.81 11.20 18.14
CA GLY A 290 -29.83 10.20 18.39
C GLY A 290 -29.98 9.96 19.90
N PHE A 291 -30.97 9.14 20.27
CA PHE A 291 -31.06 8.58 21.62
C PHE A 291 -31.90 7.29 21.68
N PHE A 292 -31.58 6.45 22.66
CA PHE A 292 -32.42 5.36 23.13
C PHE A 292 -33.19 5.73 24.41
N ASN A 293 -34.52 5.64 24.38
CA ASN A 293 -35.38 6.00 25.53
C ASN A 293 -35.90 4.80 26.35
N GLY A 294 -35.36 3.60 26.11
CA GLY A 294 -35.83 2.36 26.74
C GLY A 294 -36.82 1.57 25.88
N SER A 295 -37.46 2.18 24.89
CA SER A 295 -38.44 1.52 24.01
C SER A 295 -38.30 1.85 22.52
N THR A 296 -37.57 2.93 22.20
CA THR A 296 -37.29 3.37 20.84
C THR A 296 -35.85 3.85 20.69
N VAL A 297 -35.21 3.48 19.58
CA VAL A 297 -33.99 4.12 19.05
C VAL A 297 -34.42 5.18 18.05
N GLN A 298 -33.86 6.38 18.14
CA GLN A 298 -34.28 7.52 17.33
C GLN A 298 -33.06 8.26 16.77
N THR A 299 -33.07 8.59 15.49
CA THR A 299 -32.04 9.39 14.81
C THR A 299 -32.62 10.00 13.52
N PHE A 300 -31.80 10.61 12.68
CA PHE A 300 -32.20 11.26 11.44
C PHE A 300 -31.18 11.09 10.33
N LEU A 301 -31.65 11.19 9.08
CA LEU A 301 -30.79 11.20 7.90
C LEU A 301 -30.06 12.54 7.79
N GLY A 302 -28.83 12.53 7.29
CA GLY A 302 -28.07 13.74 7.05
C GLY A 302 -27.25 14.21 8.25
N GLY A 303 -27.40 13.66 9.46
CA GLY A 303 -26.58 14.00 10.64
C GLY A 303 -26.59 15.49 11.04
N PRO A 304 -25.91 15.89 12.15
CA PRO A 304 -26.00 17.25 12.68
C PRO A 304 -25.71 18.37 11.68
N SER A 305 -24.91 18.12 10.64
CA SER A 305 -24.62 19.12 9.59
C SER A 305 -25.58 19.07 8.40
N GLY A 306 -26.44 18.06 8.29
CA GLY A 306 -27.34 17.84 7.16
C GLY A 306 -26.64 17.24 5.93
N GLN A 307 -25.34 16.94 6.02
CA GLN A 307 -24.49 16.48 4.91
C GLN A 307 -23.99 15.04 5.11
N GLU A 308 -24.32 14.40 6.23
CA GLU A 308 -23.87 13.07 6.55
C GLU A 308 -24.58 11.98 5.73
N THR A 309 -23.83 10.97 5.33
CA THR A 309 -24.29 9.85 4.49
C THR A 309 -25.15 8.85 5.28
N ILE A 310 -25.86 7.97 4.55
CA ILE A 310 -26.57 6.81 5.13
C ILE A 310 -25.61 5.94 5.99
N ARG A 311 -24.32 5.86 5.63
CA ARG A 311 -23.32 5.11 6.42
C ARG A 311 -23.08 5.74 7.79
N GLN A 312 -22.97 7.06 7.85
CA GLN A 312 -22.79 7.78 9.11
C GLN A 312 -24.02 7.67 10.00
N MET A 313 -25.22 7.69 9.41
CA MET A 313 -26.47 7.41 10.14
C MET A 313 -26.45 6.00 10.78
N TYR A 314 -25.89 4.98 10.12
CA TYR A 314 -25.74 3.66 10.75
C TYR A 314 -24.86 3.71 12.00
N GLY A 315 -23.75 4.47 11.98
CA GLY A 315 -22.91 4.64 13.17
C GLY A 315 -23.72 5.13 14.38
N THR A 316 -24.59 6.12 14.18
CA THR A 316 -25.53 6.59 15.22
C THR A 316 -26.55 5.54 15.61
N LEU A 317 -27.19 4.87 14.64
CA LEU A 317 -28.14 3.79 14.94
C LEU A 317 -27.48 2.66 15.76
N PHE A 318 -26.23 2.33 15.47
CA PHE A 318 -25.49 1.27 16.15
C PHE A 318 -25.07 1.70 17.56
N HIS A 319 -24.69 2.96 17.74
CA HIS A 319 -24.47 3.52 19.07
C HIS A 319 -25.75 3.41 19.91
N GLU A 320 -26.87 3.92 19.40
CA GLU A 320 -28.12 3.95 20.15
C GLU A 320 -28.71 2.57 20.42
N ALA A 321 -28.60 1.65 19.46
CA ALA A 321 -29.05 0.28 19.62
C ALA A 321 -28.24 -0.50 20.65
N ALA A 322 -26.95 -0.19 20.82
CA ALA A 322 -26.13 -0.83 21.85
C ALA A 322 -26.66 -0.53 23.27
N HIS A 323 -27.24 0.66 23.51
CA HIS A 323 -27.88 0.98 24.80
C HIS A 323 -29.05 0.06 25.14
N GLN A 324 -29.78 -0.48 24.15
CA GLN A 324 -30.78 -1.52 24.37
C GLN A 324 -30.15 -2.73 25.04
N PHE A 325 -29.02 -3.22 24.52
CA PHE A 325 -28.35 -4.38 25.07
C PHE A 325 -27.72 -4.08 26.42
N VAL A 326 -27.09 -2.91 26.60
CA VAL A 326 -26.59 -2.50 27.92
C VAL A 326 -27.70 -2.50 28.97
N SER A 327 -28.91 -2.05 28.62
CA SER A 327 -30.09 -2.10 29.51
C SER A 327 -30.52 -3.54 29.83
N LEU A 328 -30.49 -4.44 28.84
CA LEU A 328 -30.89 -5.83 28.99
C LEU A 328 -29.90 -6.66 29.82
N THR A 329 -28.58 -6.46 29.64
CA THR A 329 -27.54 -7.29 30.25
C THR A 329 -26.90 -6.67 31.48
N GLY A 330 -26.84 -5.34 31.55
CA GLY A 330 -26.16 -4.60 32.61
C GLY A 330 -26.88 -4.54 33.96
N ARG A 331 -28.11 -5.07 34.06
CA ARG A 331 -28.93 -5.16 35.30
C ARG A 331 -29.03 -3.85 36.11
N GLY A 332 -28.98 -2.69 35.44
CA GLY A 332 -29.02 -1.36 36.07
C GLY A 332 -27.73 -0.94 36.82
N GLY A 333 -26.68 -1.77 36.78
CA GLY A 333 -25.43 -1.60 37.52
C GLY A 333 -24.27 -1.00 36.71
N VAL A 334 -24.49 -0.53 35.48
CA VAL A 334 -23.44 -0.02 34.58
C VAL A 334 -23.24 1.49 34.77
N PRO A 335 -22.02 1.98 35.06
CA PRO A 335 -21.73 3.42 35.15
C PRO A 335 -21.97 4.17 33.84
N GLY A 336 -22.27 5.47 33.92
CA GLY A 336 -22.58 6.30 32.74
C GLY A 336 -21.45 6.32 31.70
N TRP A 337 -20.21 6.42 32.15
CA TRP A 337 -19.04 6.40 31.26
C TRP A 337 -18.93 5.07 30.47
N LEU A 338 -19.18 3.94 31.14
CA LEU A 338 -19.07 2.59 30.55
C LEU A 338 -20.26 2.30 29.62
N ASN A 339 -21.44 2.84 29.94
CA ASN A 339 -22.60 2.77 29.06
C ASN A 339 -22.34 3.43 27.69
N GLU A 340 -21.84 4.67 27.69
CA GLU A 340 -21.53 5.36 26.43
C GLU A 340 -20.30 4.77 25.73
N ALA A 341 -19.31 4.30 26.49
CA ALA A 341 -18.13 3.69 25.90
C ALA A 341 -18.46 2.43 25.10
N TYR A 342 -19.31 1.55 25.64
CA TYR A 342 -19.76 0.36 24.92
C TYR A 342 -20.67 0.69 23.74
N ALA A 343 -21.44 1.77 23.80
CA ALA A 343 -22.20 2.24 22.64
C ALA A 343 -21.26 2.78 21.55
N SER A 344 -20.31 3.64 21.93
CA SER A 344 -19.32 4.24 21.03
C SER A 344 -18.41 3.20 20.37
N PHE A 345 -18.20 2.05 21.02
CA PHE A 345 -17.41 0.94 20.50
C PHE A 345 -17.93 0.40 19.16
N PHE A 346 -19.22 0.51 18.89
CA PHE A 346 -19.83 0.02 17.65
C PHE A 346 -19.92 1.05 16.53
N GLU A 347 -19.52 2.30 16.76
CA GLU A 347 -19.59 3.37 15.75
C GLU A 347 -18.70 3.12 14.53
N GLY A 348 -17.63 2.31 14.67
CA GLY A 348 -16.77 1.91 13.56
C GLY A 348 -17.25 0.67 12.81
N THR A 349 -18.38 0.06 13.19
CA THR A 349 -18.81 -1.23 12.64
C THR A 349 -19.13 -1.14 11.15
N THR A 350 -18.58 -2.07 10.37
CA THR A 350 -18.81 -2.16 8.92
C THR A 350 -19.78 -3.30 8.62
N ILE A 351 -20.76 -3.07 7.73
CA ILE A 351 -21.67 -4.13 7.26
C ILE A 351 -21.15 -4.72 5.95
N LEU A 352 -21.19 -6.04 5.85
CA LEU A 352 -20.76 -6.77 4.66
C LEU A 352 -21.96 -7.15 3.75
N SER A 353 -21.65 -7.51 2.51
CA SER A 353 -22.60 -7.81 1.43
C SER A 353 -23.46 -9.05 1.68
N ASN A 354 -23.08 -9.91 2.62
CA ASN A 354 -23.88 -11.05 3.07
C ASN A 354 -24.74 -10.71 4.32
N GLY A 355 -24.67 -9.46 4.77
CA GLY A 355 -25.31 -8.96 5.98
C GLY A 355 -24.53 -9.27 7.27
N SER A 356 -23.37 -9.94 7.26
CA SER A 356 -22.57 -10.00 8.49
C SER A 356 -21.94 -8.64 8.81
N VAL A 357 -21.36 -8.49 9.99
CA VAL A 357 -20.76 -7.21 10.42
C VAL A 357 -19.36 -7.43 10.98
N ARG A 358 -18.44 -6.55 10.61
CA ARG A 358 -17.10 -6.45 11.22
C ARG A 358 -17.15 -5.38 12.31
N TRP A 359 -17.19 -5.83 13.56
CA TRP A 359 -17.17 -5.00 14.76
C TRP A 359 -15.77 -5.02 15.40
N ASN A 360 -15.51 -4.17 16.40
CA ASN A 360 -14.14 -3.89 16.93
C ASN A 360 -13.22 -3.20 15.90
N GLN A 361 -13.80 -2.33 15.07
CA GLN A 361 -13.07 -1.44 14.18
C GLN A 361 -12.82 -0.10 14.87
N VAL A 362 -11.77 0.63 14.45
CA VAL A 362 -11.39 1.91 15.06
C VAL A 362 -12.25 3.05 14.49
N PRO A 363 -13.12 3.70 15.27
CA PRO A 363 -13.77 4.95 14.86
C PRO A 363 -12.76 6.11 14.85
N THR A 364 -12.31 6.50 13.67
CA THR A 364 -11.32 7.57 13.45
C THR A 364 -11.76 8.91 14.05
N HIS A 365 -13.05 9.23 13.99
CA HIS A 365 -13.64 10.44 14.59
C HIS A 365 -13.58 10.46 16.13
N ARG A 366 -13.31 9.32 16.78
CA ARG A 366 -13.02 9.24 18.23
C ARG A 366 -11.52 9.21 18.51
N LEU A 367 -10.75 8.45 17.74
CA LEU A 367 -9.30 8.29 17.92
C LEU A 367 -8.55 9.61 17.82
N PHE A 368 -8.72 10.33 16.70
CA PHE A 368 -7.87 11.49 16.41
C PHE A 368 -8.06 12.64 17.40
N PRO A 369 -9.29 13.04 17.78
CA PRO A 369 -9.48 14.04 18.82
C PRO A 369 -8.88 13.63 20.16
N LEU A 370 -8.98 12.36 20.55
CA LEU A 370 -8.40 11.87 21.81
C LEU A 370 -6.88 11.93 21.78
N ALA A 371 -6.26 11.41 20.71
CA ALA A 371 -4.81 11.39 20.56
C ALA A 371 -4.22 12.81 20.59
N ARG A 372 -4.84 13.77 19.89
CA ARG A 372 -4.44 15.18 19.95
C ARG A 372 -4.49 15.74 21.37
N ARG A 373 -5.56 15.44 22.11
CA ARG A 373 -5.69 15.89 23.50
C ARG A 373 -4.62 15.29 24.41
N MET A 374 -4.28 14.02 24.17
CA MET A 374 -3.24 13.30 24.89
C MET A 374 -1.84 13.85 24.67
N GLU A 375 -1.51 14.33 23.47
CA GLU A 375 -0.23 15.03 23.20
C GLU A 375 -0.10 16.33 23.98
N GLN A 376 -1.21 17.02 24.23
CA GLN A 376 -1.25 18.29 24.94
C GLN A 376 -1.21 18.11 26.47
N GLY A 377 -1.41 16.88 26.95
CA GLY A 377 -1.31 16.49 28.35
C GLY A 377 -2.66 16.18 29.01
N TRP A 378 -2.68 16.24 30.34
CA TRP A 378 -3.83 15.82 31.15
C TRP A 378 -4.67 17.01 31.64
N MET A 379 -5.99 16.80 31.77
CA MET A 379 -6.92 17.74 32.40
C MET A 379 -6.59 17.94 33.87
N THR A 380 -6.91 19.12 34.38
CA THR A 380 -6.74 19.44 35.81
C THR A 380 -7.89 18.89 36.66
N GLY A 381 -9.06 18.68 36.05
CA GLY A 381 -10.21 18.08 36.72
C GLY A 381 -11.46 18.01 35.82
N PRO A 382 -12.59 17.48 36.35
CA PRO A 382 -13.84 17.33 35.60
C PRO A 382 -14.47 18.65 35.14
N SER A 383 -14.06 19.79 35.73
CA SER A 383 -14.52 21.13 35.34
C SER A 383 -14.04 21.58 33.95
N ASP A 384 -13.05 20.91 33.38
CA ASP A 384 -12.46 21.34 32.11
C ASP A 384 -13.38 21.03 30.90
N GLY A 385 -14.38 20.16 31.09
CA GLY A 385 -15.32 19.72 30.04
C GLY A 385 -16.80 19.99 30.36
N VAL A 386 -17.12 21.08 31.06
CA VAL A 386 -18.50 21.46 31.41
C VAL A 386 -19.08 22.51 30.46
N ARG A 387 -20.38 22.81 30.59
CA ARG A 387 -21.02 23.91 29.86
C ARG A 387 -20.61 25.27 30.44
N ASP A 388 -20.45 26.26 29.57
CA ASP A 388 -20.25 27.65 29.94
C ASP A 388 -21.57 28.35 30.36
N GLU A 389 -21.50 29.65 30.67
CA GLU A 389 -22.66 30.45 31.06
C GLU A 389 -23.71 30.60 29.93
N ALA A 390 -23.32 30.43 28.67
CA ALA A 390 -24.21 30.43 27.51
C ALA A 390 -24.87 29.06 27.28
N GLY A 391 -24.44 28.03 28.01
CA GLY A 391 -24.92 26.66 27.86
C GLY A 391 -24.18 25.87 26.78
N GLU A 392 -23.10 26.41 26.22
CA GLU A 392 -22.27 25.76 25.21
C GLU A 392 -21.21 24.87 25.86
N TRP A 393 -20.90 23.74 25.23
CA TRP A 393 -19.90 22.81 25.77
C TRP A 393 -18.48 23.35 25.61
N ALA A 394 -17.68 23.30 26.67
CA ALA A 394 -16.24 23.50 26.55
C ALA A 394 -15.64 22.46 25.59
N THR A 395 -14.61 22.87 24.84
CA THR A 395 -13.82 21.98 23.98
C THR A 395 -12.43 21.82 24.59
N PRO A 396 -12.19 20.81 25.43
CA PRO A 396 -10.93 20.67 26.13
C PRO A 396 -9.78 20.41 25.14
N THR A 397 -8.65 21.06 25.41
CA THR A 397 -7.40 20.87 24.69
C THR A 397 -6.60 19.68 25.21
N THR A 398 -6.75 19.31 26.49
CA THR A 398 -6.07 18.17 27.13
C THR A 398 -7.01 16.96 27.35
N ALA A 399 -6.45 15.79 27.62
CA ALA A 399 -7.20 14.54 27.84
C ALA A 399 -7.51 14.29 29.33
N PRO A 400 -8.65 13.69 29.71
CA PRO A 400 -8.89 13.28 31.10
C PRO A 400 -8.01 12.09 31.49
N THR A 401 -7.67 11.96 32.77
CA THR A 401 -7.08 10.73 33.31
C THR A 401 -8.14 9.63 33.48
N LEU A 402 -7.72 8.36 33.57
CA LEU A 402 -8.63 7.25 33.82
C LEU A 402 -9.40 7.43 35.13
N ARG A 403 -8.76 7.98 36.17
CA ARG A 403 -9.41 8.30 37.44
C ARG A 403 -10.62 9.21 37.24
N ILE A 404 -10.47 10.32 36.52
CA ILE A 404 -11.58 11.25 36.24
C ILE A 404 -12.74 10.50 35.59
N LEU A 405 -12.44 9.66 34.60
CA LEU A 405 -13.44 8.88 33.87
C LEU A 405 -14.18 7.87 34.76
N VAL A 406 -13.45 7.10 35.58
CA VAL A 406 -13.99 6.04 36.46
C VAL A 406 -14.76 6.62 37.65
N GLU A 407 -14.29 7.72 38.24
CA GLU A 407 -15.02 8.44 39.29
C GLU A 407 -16.38 8.92 38.78
N ASN A 408 -16.43 9.36 37.51
CA ASN A 408 -17.64 9.76 36.81
C ASN A 408 -18.41 10.86 37.59
N GLN A 409 -17.65 11.90 37.97
CA GLN A 409 -18.10 13.11 38.68
C GLN A 409 -18.22 14.35 37.77
N TYR A 410 -18.32 14.15 36.45
CA TYR A 410 -18.47 15.21 35.45
C TYR A 410 -19.90 15.26 34.89
N GLN A 411 -20.23 16.39 34.27
CA GLN A 411 -21.47 16.54 33.52
C GLN A 411 -21.34 15.81 32.17
N TRP A 412 -22.30 14.93 31.86
CA TRP A 412 -22.24 14.13 30.64
C TRP A 412 -22.59 14.94 29.37
N GLY A 413 -21.82 14.79 28.29
CA GLY A 413 -21.86 15.57 27.06
C GLY A 413 -20.73 15.21 26.08
N PRO A 414 -20.67 15.91 24.92
CA PRO A 414 -19.74 15.64 23.81
C PRO A 414 -18.25 15.48 24.19
N PRO A 415 -17.68 16.26 25.14
CA PRO A 415 -16.25 16.20 25.42
C PRO A 415 -15.73 14.83 25.87
N TRP A 416 -16.57 13.97 26.46
CA TRP A 416 -16.09 12.73 27.09
C TRP A 416 -16.30 11.45 26.27
N TYR A 417 -17.03 11.50 25.14
CA TYR A 417 -17.25 10.31 24.29
C TYR A 417 -15.94 9.71 23.76
N ALA A 418 -15.05 10.54 23.20
CA ALA A 418 -13.78 10.06 22.66
C ALA A 418 -12.88 9.46 23.77
N PRO A 419 -12.68 10.11 24.93
CA PRO A 419 -11.97 9.49 26.05
C PRO A 419 -12.59 8.19 26.57
N THR A 420 -13.90 8.11 26.76
CA THR A 420 -14.54 6.90 27.32
C THR A 420 -14.47 5.73 26.34
N TRP A 421 -14.70 5.97 25.04
CA TRP A 421 -14.41 5.01 23.98
C TRP A 421 -12.95 4.55 24.05
N GLY A 422 -12.01 5.49 24.12
CA GLY A 422 -10.57 5.20 24.13
C GLY A 422 -10.14 4.28 25.27
N VAL A 423 -10.72 4.43 26.47
CA VAL A 423 -10.46 3.53 27.60
C VAL A 423 -10.98 2.12 27.33
N VAL A 424 -12.24 1.97 26.89
CA VAL A 424 -12.79 0.63 26.62
C VAL A 424 -12.06 -0.03 25.47
N TYR A 425 -11.79 0.70 24.39
CA TYR A 425 -11.09 0.16 23.23
C TYR A 425 -9.66 -0.29 23.59
N PHE A 426 -8.94 0.51 24.39
CA PHE A 426 -7.64 0.14 24.95
C PHE A 426 -7.71 -1.11 25.83
N LEU A 427 -8.58 -1.15 26.85
CA LEU A 427 -8.68 -2.30 27.75
C LEU A 427 -9.16 -3.58 27.02
N TYR A 428 -10.01 -3.41 26.01
CA TYR A 428 -10.53 -4.53 25.21
C TYR A 428 -9.46 -5.12 24.26
N ASN A 429 -8.50 -4.31 23.82
CA ASN A 429 -7.54 -4.70 22.76
C ASN A 429 -6.07 -4.73 23.22
N LEU A 430 -5.73 -4.26 24.42
CA LEU A 430 -4.36 -4.30 24.92
C LEU A 430 -3.89 -5.75 25.08
N ARG A 431 -2.72 -6.02 24.51
CA ARG A 431 -2.06 -7.33 24.52
C ARG A 431 -0.68 -7.25 25.15
N ASP A 432 -0.23 -8.35 25.73
CA ASP A 432 1.14 -8.52 26.20
C ASP A 432 2.11 -8.78 25.04
N GLU A 433 3.38 -9.08 25.36
CA GLU A 433 4.38 -9.39 24.35
C GLU A 433 4.05 -10.68 23.57
N ASP A 434 3.27 -11.61 24.12
CA ASP A 434 2.91 -12.86 23.47
C ASP A 434 1.59 -12.77 22.68
N GLY A 435 0.91 -11.62 22.70
CA GLY A 435 -0.36 -11.39 22.03
C GLY A 435 -1.59 -11.70 22.87
N LYS A 436 -1.43 -12.04 24.15
CA LYS A 436 -2.56 -12.35 25.04
C LYS A 436 -3.22 -11.08 25.53
N LEU A 437 -4.55 -11.09 25.53
CA LEU A 437 -5.36 -9.98 26.02
C LEU A 437 -5.16 -9.79 27.52
N ILE A 438 -4.86 -8.55 27.93
CA ILE A 438 -4.56 -8.25 29.33
C ILE A 438 -5.84 -8.01 30.14
N TYR A 439 -6.75 -7.15 29.64
CA TYR A 439 -7.88 -6.64 30.43
C TYR A 439 -9.27 -7.01 29.90
N ARG A 440 -9.39 -7.68 28.74
CA ARG A 440 -10.70 -7.92 28.11
C ARG A 440 -11.68 -8.68 29.02
N ASP A 441 -11.24 -9.78 29.61
CA ASP A 441 -12.09 -10.60 30.46
C ASP A 441 -12.43 -9.88 31.77
N THR A 442 -11.47 -9.20 32.39
CA THR A 442 -11.70 -8.47 33.66
C THR A 442 -12.53 -7.21 33.47
N LEU A 443 -12.45 -6.56 32.30
CA LEU A 443 -13.36 -5.49 31.89
C LEU A 443 -14.80 -6.01 31.78
N ASN A 444 -14.98 -7.21 31.23
CA ASN A 444 -16.29 -7.86 31.16
C ASN A 444 -16.82 -8.23 32.55
N GLU A 445 -15.96 -8.71 33.45
CA GLU A 445 -16.32 -8.92 34.86
C GLU A 445 -16.73 -7.61 35.55
N TYR A 446 -15.99 -6.52 35.31
CA TYR A 446 -16.33 -5.19 35.83
C TYR A 446 -17.69 -4.71 35.34
N TYR A 447 -18.02 -4.95 34.07
CA TYR A 447 -19.33 -4.66 33.50
C TYR A 447 -20.47 -5.39 34.26
N TYR A 448 -20.27 -6.65 34.64
CA TYR A 448 -21.26 -7.43 35.40
C TYR A 448 -21.24 -7.21 36.92
N SER A 449 -20.22 -6.53 37.44
CA SER A 449 -20.00 -6.39 38.89
C SER A 449 -20.98 -5.46 39.62
N GLY A 450 -21.81 -4.72 38.89
CA GLY A 450 -22.69 -3.70 39.48
C GLY A 450 -21.95 -2.42 39.88
N ALA A 451 -20.88 -2.06 39.17
CA ALA A 451 -19.99 -0.94 39.47
C ALA A 451 -20.68 0.43 39.70
N ARG A 452 -21.88 0.67 39.15
CA ARG A 452 -22.66 1.89 39.44
C ARG A 452 -23.12 1.97 40.89
N SER A 453 -23.37 0.82 41.52
CA SER A 453 -24.04 0.67 42.82
C SER A 453 -23.08 0.65 44.02
N VAL A 454 -21.76 0.66 43.80
CA VAL A 454 -20.75 0.57 44.87
C VAL A 454 -20.54 1.90 45.65
N GLY A 455 -21.12 3.02 45.18
CA GLY A 455 -20.91 4.34 45.78
C GLY A 455 -19.75 5.11 45.14
N LEU A 456 -19.84 6.45 45.09
CA LEU A 456 -18.88 7.30 44.34
C LEU A 456 -17.45 7.19 44.87
N ASP A 457 -17.28 7.07 46.18
CA ASP A 457 -16.01 6.97 46.90
C ASP A 457 -15.29 5.63 46.69
N GLN A 458 -16.01 4.57 46.28
CA GLN A 458 -15.48 3.21 46.13
C GLN A 458 -15.28 2.80 44.66
N ARG A 459 -15.66 3.63 43.68
CA ARG A 459 -15.59 3.26 42.26
C ARG A 459 -14.18 2.96 41.76
N VAL A 460 -13.21 3.76 42.21
CA VAL A 460 -11.80 3.57 41.84
C VAL A 460 -11.24 2.30 42.45
N GLU A 461 -11.44 2.10 43.76
CA GLU A 461 -11.01 0.88 44.44
C GLU A 461 -11.64 -0.37 43.81
N HIS A 462 -12.93 -0.31 43.47
CA HIS A 462 -13.64 -1.40 42.81
C HIS A 462 -13.09 -1.68 41.40
N PHE A 463 -12.79 -0.64 40.62
CA PHE A 463 -12.15 -0.79 39.30
C PHE A 463 -10.75 -1.40 39.42
N GLU A 464 -9.92 -0.90 40.32
CA GLU A 464 -8.57 -1.45 40.55
C GLU A 464 -8.62 -2.91 41.00
N ASN A 465 -9.57 -3.28 41.88
CA ASN A 465 -9.70 -4.65 42.37
C ASN A 465 -10.17 -5.62 41.29
N VAL A 466 -11.10 -5.22 40.42
CA VAL A 466 -11.67 -6.11 39.39
C VAL A 466 -10.84 -6.09 38.11
N VAL A 467 -10.56 -4.91 37.54
CA VAL A 467 -9.93 -4.80 36.22
C VAL A 467 -8.42 -5.01 36.29
N ILE A 468 -7.76 -4.38 37.25
CA ILE A 468 -6.29 -4.35 37.33
C ILE A 468 -5.76 -5.56 38.11
N LYS A 469 -6.13 -5.68 39.39
CA LYS A 469 -5.69 -6.79 40.25
C LYS A 469 -6.29 -8.14 39.86
N GLY A 470 -7.46 -8.12 39.19
CA GLY A 470 -8.06 -9.32 38.60
C GLY A 470 -7.34 -9.80 37.34
N ALA A 471 -6.53 -8.96 36.68
CA ALA A 471 -5.81 -9.28 35.45
C ALA A 471 -4.38 -9.75 35.76
N PRO A 472 -4.06 -11.05 35.63
CA PRO A 472 -2.74 -11.58 36.02
C PRO A 472 -1.58 -11.01 35.20
N LEU A 473 -1.86 -10.53 33.99
CA LEU A 473 -0.88 -9.97 33.05
C LEU A 473 -0.78 -8.44 33.13
N SER A 474 -1.48 -7.80 34.07
CA SER A 474 -1.45 -6.34 34.21
C SER A 474 -0.03 -5.84 34.44
N PRO A 475 0.53 -4.95 33.60
CA PRO A 475 1.85 -4.36 33.82
C PRO A 475 1.87 -3.28 34.91
N VAL A 476 0.70 -2.93 35.48
CA VAL A 476 0.54 -1.87 36.46
C VAL A 476 -0.25 -2.35 37.68
N GLU A 477 -0.06 -1.67 38.82
CA GLU A 477 -0.65 -2.04 40.11
C GLU A 477 -1.95 -1.25 40.44
N ASP A 478 -2.14 -0.08 39.81
CA ASP A 478 -3.23 0.85 40.11
C ASP A 478 -3.70 1.64 38.86
N ILE A 479 -4.75 2.44 39.03
CA ILE A 479 -5.37 3.19 37.93
C ILE A 479 -4.47 4.30 37.38
N GLU A 480 -3.53 4.84 38.16
CA GLU A 480 -2.63 5.91 37.71
C GLU A 480 -1.58 5.36 36.75
N GLY A 481 -1.08 4.15 37.02
CA GLY A 481 -0.16 3.45 36.11
C GLY A 481 -0.73 3.25 34.71
N LEU A 482 -2.05 3.16 34.56
CA LEU A 482 -2.70 3.02 33.25
C LEU A 482 -2.63 4.29 32.39
N ASN A 483 -2.49 5.49 32.97
CA ASN A 483 -2.59 6.74 32.20
C ASN A 483 -1.50 6.84 31.12
N GLU A 484 -0.24 6.60 31.48
CA GLU A 484 0.87 6.70 30.53
C GLU A 484 0.82 5.55 29.52
N LEU A 485 0.50 4.33 29.96
CA LEU A 485 0.34 3.18 29.07
C LEU A 485 -0.80 3.39 28.05
N TRP A 486 -1.93 3.93 28.50
CA TRP A 486 -3.07 4.26 27.66
C TRP A 486 -2.72 5.37 26.67
N ARG A 487 -2.03 6.42 27.13
CA ARG A 487 -1.58 7.52 26.27
C ARG A 487 -0.70 7.01 25.15
N ASP A 488 0.37 6.30 25.50
CA ASP A 488 1.34 5.82 24.54
C ASP A 488 0.69 4.84 23.55
N TRP A 489 -0.22 3.96 24.01
CA TRP A 489 -0.97 3.05 23.15
C TRP A 489 -1.93 3.76 22.20
N ILE A 490 -2.65 4.80 22.63
CA ILE A 490 -3.54 5.58 21.75
C ILE A 490 -2.75 6.38 20.72
N LEU A 491 -1.60 6.96 21.10
CA LEU A 491 -0.72 7.67 20.16
C LEU A 491 -0.11 6.70 19.13
N GLU A 492 0.29 5.50 19.56
CA GLU A 492 0.74 4.45 18.64
C GLU A 492 -0.39 3.99 17.71
N LEU A 493 -1.58 3.69 18.25
CA LEU A 493 -2.74 3.30 17.46
C LEU A 493 -3.07 4.37 16.41
N ARG A 494 -3.01 5.65 16.80
CA ARG A 494 -3.10 6.76 15.86
C ARG A 494 -2.02 6.63 14.79
N ASP A 495 -0.74 6.61 15.15
CA ASP A 495 0.35 6.64 14.16
C ASP A 495 0.34 5.45 13.20
N ILE A 496 -0.16 4.28 13.63
CA ILE A 496 -0.46 3.12 12.78
C ILE A 496 -1.58 3.46 11.78
N GLN A 497 -2.72 4.01 12.24
CA GLN A 497 -3.82 4.44 11.37
C GLN A 497 -3.39 5.53 10.37
N LEU A 498 -2.30 6.25 10.67
CA LEU A 498 -1.72 7.28 9.81
C LEU A 498 -0.63 6.77 8.86
N GLY A 499 -0.24 5.50 9.01
CA GLY A 499 0.89 4.93 8.28
C GLY A 499 2.23 5.63 8.59
N LYS A 500 2.32 6.36 9.71
CA LYS A 500 3.55 7.05 10.16
C LYS A 500 4.57 6.06 10.70
N THR A 501 4.09 5.03 11.37
CA THR A 501 4.93 3.97 11.95
C THR A 501 4.25 2.62 11.74
N ALA A 502 5.07 1.59 11.52
CA ALA A 502 4.58 0.23 11.70
C ALA A 502 4.30 -0.03 13.19
N ALA A 503 3.34 -0.91 13.49
CA ALA A 503 3.05 -1.31 14.87
C ALA A 503 4.29 -1.94 15.54
N ARG A 504 4.53 -1.66 16.84
CA ARG A 504 5.68 -2.19 17.58
C ARG A 504 5.71 -3.73 17.65
N LYS A 505 4.54 -4.34 17.76
CA LYS A 505 4.26 -5.72 17.36
C LYS A 505 3.01 -5.69 16.51
N SER A 506 3.15 -6.12 15.26
CA SER A 506 2.05 -6.20 14.31
C SER A 506 1.17 -7.41 14.60
N ASN A 507 -0.06 -7.42 14.07
CA ASN A 507 -0.88 -8.63 14.09
C ASN A 507 -0.15 -9.81 13.42
N PHE A 508 0.73 -9.55 12.44
CA PHE A 508 1.60 -10.57 11.88
C PHE A 508 2.53 -11.20 12.94
N ASP A 509 3.20 -10.39 13.77
CA ASP A 509 4.07 -10.89 14.85
C ASP A 509 3.31 -11.72 15.89
N TYR A 510 2.09 -11.30 16.24
CA TYR A 510 1.22 -12.06 17.12
C TYR A 510 0.77 -13.38 16.50
N GLY A 511 0.47 -13.39 15.20
CA GLY A 511 0.21 -14.60 14.43
C GLY A 511 1.38 -15.58 14.49
N LEU A 512 2.61 -15.10 14.31
CA LEU A 512 3.81 -15.94 14.44
C LEU A 512 3.99 -16.51 15.85
N ALA A 513 3.74 -15.70 16.88
CA ALA A 513 3.81 -16.14 18.28
C ALA A 513 2.75 -17.21 18.57
N ALA A 514 1.52 -17.05 18.09
CA ALA A 514 0.45 -18.04 18.22
C ALA A 514 0.79 -19.35 17.48
N LEU A 515 1.33 -19.28 16.25
CA LEU A 515 1.82 -20.46 15.52
C LEU A 515 2.92 -21.19 16.29
N ALA A 516 3.87 -20.47 16.89
CA ALA A 516 4.93 -21.08 17.69
C ALA A 516 4.41 -21.83 18.93
N ARG A 517 3.22 -21.44 19.43
CA ARG A 517 2.52 -22.13 20.53
C ARG A 517 1.60 -23.26 20.05
N GLY A 518 1.37 -23.39 18.75
CA GLY A 518 0.40 -24.34 18.17
C GLY A 518 -1.06 -23.87 18.31
N GLU A 519 -1.30 -22.58 18.52
CA GLU A 519 -2.63 -21.96 18.64
C GLU A 519 -3.09 -21.46 17.26
N THR A 520 -3.35 -22.40 16.34
CA THR A 520 -3.59 -22.12 14.92
C THR A 520 -4.79 -21.21 14.66
N ASP A 521 -5.91 -21.40 15.35
CA ASP A 521 -7.12 -20.57 15.16
C ASP A 521 -6.85 -19.10 15.53
N GLU A 522 -6.15 -18.87 16.65
CA GLU A 522 -5.76 -17.52 17.06
C GLU A 522 -4.75 -16.91 16.08
N ALA A 523 -3.84 -17.72 15.54
CA ALA A 523 -2.93 -17.27 14.50
C ALA A 523 -3.67 -16.84 13.22
N VAL A 524 -4.71 -17.58 12.79
CA VAL A 524 -5.53 -17.20 11.64
C VAL A 524 -6.23 -15.86 11.88
N ASP A 525 -6.83 -15.64 13.06
CA ASP A 525 -7.47 -14.36 13.39
C ASP A 525 -6.49 -13.19 13.28
N PHE A 526 -5.29 -13.36 13.82
CA PHE A 526 -4.24 -12.35 13.73
C PHE A 526 -3.76 -12.11 12.29
N LEU A 527 -3.56 -13.18 11.53
CA LEU A 527 -3.03 -13.09 10.17
C LEU A 527 -4.08 -12.56 9.18
N GLU A 528 -5.38 -12.84 9.38
CA GLU A 528 -6.47 -12.21 8.60
C GLU A 528 -6.54 -10.71 8.91
N GLU A 529 -6.39 -10.30 10.17
CA GLU A 529 -6.33 -8.87 10.50
C GLU A 529 -5.08 -8.22 9.88
N ALA A 530 -3.92 -8.89 9.90
CA ALA A 530 -2.74 -8.39 9.19
C ALA A 530 -2.99 -8.28 7.67
N PHE A 531 -3.65 -9.27 7.08
CA PHE A 531 -4.01 -9.28 5.65
C PHE A 531 -4.96 -8.13 5.29
N LEU A 532 -5.88 -7.72 6.18
CA LEU A 532 -6.74 -6.57 5.93
C LEU A 532 -5.97 -5.25 5.76
N HIS A 533 -4.85 -5.08 6.47
CA HIS A 533 -4.03 -3.86 6.42
C HIS A 533 -2.89 -3.94 5.41
N THR A 534 -2.41 -5.15 5.09
CA THR A 534 -1.31 -5.38 4.14
C THR A 534 -1.58 -6.60 3.25
N PRO A 535 -2.62 -6.57 2.37
CA PRO A 535 -3.01 -7.72 1.57
C PRO A 535 -1.98 -8.16 0.52
N GLU A 536 -1.01 -7.30 0.21
CA GLU A 536 0.05 -7.52 -0.77
C GLU A 536 1.37 -8.02 -0.16
N ASP A 537 1.49 -8.14 1.17
CA ASP A 537 2.73 -8.59 1.81
C ASP A 537 2.93 -10.11 1.62
N PRO A 538 3.98 -10.55 0.90
CA PRO A 538 4.25 -11.97 0.69
C PRO A 538 4.41 -12.76 1.99
N GLU A 539 4.92 -12.16 3.06
CA GLU A 539 5.07 -12.85 4.35
C GLU A 539 3.71 -13.11 5.00
N VAL A 540 2.82 -12.11 5.00
CA VAL A 540 1.45 -12.25 5.53
C VAL A 540 0.69 -13.31 4.74
N LEU A 541 0.72 -13.23 3.40
CA LEU A 541 0.07 -14.19 2.51
C LEU A 541 0.56 -15.62 2.75
N TRP A 542 1.88 -15.83 2.82
CA TRP A 542 2.48 -17.13 3.04
C TRP A 542 2.09 -17.74 4.39
N LYS A 543 2.18 -16.94 5.46
CA LYS A 543 1.85 -17.42 6.81
C LYS A 543 0.36 -17.68 6.99
N LEU A 544 -0.48 -16.81 6.45
CA LEU A 544 -1.93 -17.00 6.50
C LEU A 544 -2.34 -18.26 5.73
N ALA A 545 -1.80 -18.46 4.52
CA ALA A 545 -2.06 -19.67 3.73
C ALA A 545 -1.72 -20.96 4.49
N GLY A 546 -0.53 -21.02 5.10
CA GLY A 546 -0.11 -22.17 5.89
C GLY A 546 -0.92 -22.36 7.18
N ALA A 547 -1.38 -21.29 7.83
CA ALA A 547 -2.25 -21.39 8.99
C ALA A 547 -3.64 -21.95 8.61
N LEU A 548 -4.22 -21.45 7.52
CA LEU A 548 -5.52 -21.89 6.99
C LEU A 548 -5.53 -23.34 6.49
N GLU A 549 -4.40 -23.81 5.94
CA GLU A 549 -4.22 -25.22 5.56
C GLU A 549 -4.41 -26.16 6.76
N ASN A 550 -4.11 -25.68 7.98
CA ASN A 550 -4.24 -26.44 9.21
C ASN A 550 -5.62 -26.32 9.89
N THR A 551 -6.57 -25.53 9.36
CA THR A 551 -7.91 -25.29 9.94
C THR A 551 -9.06 -25.79 9.06
N ASP A 552 -8.79 -26.74 8.14
CA ASP A 552 -9.75 -27.24 7.13
C ASP A 552 -10.30 -26.15 6.17
N ALA A 553 -9.65 -24.99 6.10
CA ALA A 553 -10.03 -23.86 5.24
C ALA A 553 -9.31 -23.91 3.86
N GLU A 554 -9.27 -25.08 3.23
CA GLU A 554 -8.47 -25.35 2.01
C GLU A 554 -8.71 -24.38 0.86
N ASP A 555 -9.96 -23.91 0.66
CA ASP A 555 -10.28 -22.97 -0.42
C ASP A 555 -9.70 -21.58 -0.18
N ARG A 556 -9.77 -21.09 1.05
CA ARG A 556 -9.14 -19.82 1.45
C ARG A 556 -7.61 -19.94 1.42
N ALA A 557 -7.06 -21.06 1.89
CA ALA A 557 -5.62 -21.32 1.83
C ALA A 557 -5.11 -21.30 0.37
N ALA A 558 -5.81 -21.98 -0.55
CA ALA A 558 -5.49 -21.94 -1.98
C ALA A 558 -5.56 -20.52 -2.55
N ALA A 559 -6.55 -19.72 -2.15
CA ALA A 559 -6.65 -18.33 -2.57
C ALA A 559 -5.45 -17.48 -2.10
N MET A 560 -4.99 -17.67 -0.86
CA MET A 560 -3.82 -16.98 -0.31
C MET A 560 -2.52 -17.41 -0.99
N TYR A 561 -2.32 -18.71 -1.26
CA TYR A 561 -1.18 -19.16 -2.06
C TYR A 561 -1.21 -18.60 -3.49
N LEU A 562 -2.38 -18.48 -4.10
CA LEU A 562 -2.52 -17.89 -5.45
C LEU A 562 -2.15 -16.41 -5.44
N GLN A 563 -2.61 -15.66 -4.44
CA GLN A 563 -2.26 -14.26 -4.26
C GLN A 563 -0.77 -14.07 -3.97
N PHE A 564 -0.16 -14.95 -3.16
CA PHE A 564 1.29 -14.99 -2.93
C PHE A 564 2.07 -15.17 -4.25
N VAL A 565 1.71 -16.17 -5.06
CA VAL A 565 2.33 -16.41 -6.37
C VAL A 565 2.27 -15.17 -7.26
N ARG A 566 1.10 -14.52 -7.31
CA ARG A 566 0.90 -13.29 -8.09
C ARG A 566 1.73 -12.12 -7.59
N GLU A 567 1.80 -11.92 -6.29
CA GLU A 567 2.61 -10.85 -5.70
C GLU A 567 4.11 -11.04 -5.98
N LEU A 568 4.59 -12.29 -5.94
CA LEU A 568 5.97 -12.58 -6.33
C LEU A 568 6.23 -12.32 -7.82
N GLU A 569 5.30 -12.72 -8.70
CA GLU A 569 5.39 -12.44 -10.15
C GLU A 569 5.40 -10.93 -10.43
N LEU A 570 4.50 -10.20 -9.78
CA LEU A 570 4.39 -8.74 -9.86
C LEU A 570 5.69 -8.02 -9.47
N ARG A 571 6.33 -8.51 -8.41
CA ARG A 571 7.59 -7.98 -7.86
C ARG A 571 8.83 -8.48 -8.60
N GLY A 572 8.69 -9.42 -9.55
CA GLY A 572 9.82 -10.06 -10.23
C GLY A 572 10.66 -10.96 -9.32
N LEU A 573 10.05 -11.51 -8.26
CA LEU A 573 10.69 -12.34 -7.23
C LEU A 573 10.39 -13.83 -7.41
N THR A 574 10.34 -14.30 -8.66
CA THR A 574 10.05 -15.71 -8.98
C THR A 574 11.15 -16.69 -8.55
N GLU A 575 12.33 -16.18 -8.17
CA GLU A 575 13.45 -16.96 -7.62
C GLU A 575 13.29 -17.29 -6.13
N ASP A 576 12.25 -16.79 -5.45
CA ASP A 576 11.95 -17.14 -4.05
C ASP A 576 11.69 -18.66 -3.93
N GLU A 577 12.36 -19.35 -3.02
CA GLU A 577 12.26 -20.80 -2.82
C GLU A 577 10.82 -21.28 -2.53
N ARG A 578 9.97 -20.38 -2.01
CA ARG A 578 8.55 -20.66 -1.71
C ARG A 578 7.67 -20.60 -2.96
N TYR A 579 8.09 -19.92 -4.02
CA TYR A 579 7.33 -19.81 -5.27
C TYR A 579 6.94 -21.18 -5.87
N PRO A 580 7.88 -22.13 -6.09
CA PRO A 580 7.52 -23.46 -6.58
C PRO A 580 6.65 -24.25 -5.59
N ILE A 581 6.87 -24.09 -4.28
CA ILE A 581 6.09 -24.76 -3.23
C ILE A 581 4.64 -24.28 -3.25
N ALA A 582 4.39 -22.98 -3.37
CA ALA A 582 3.05 -22.42 -3.47
C ALA A 582 2.28 -22.99 -4.68
N LYS A 583 2.95 -23.17 -5.83
CA LYS A 583 2.33 -23.76 -7.03
C LYS A 583 1.99 -25.24 -6.86
N GLU A 584 2.83 -25.98 -6.13
CA GLU A 584 2.52 -27.35 -5.73
C GLU A 584 1.30 -27.38 -4.80
N LYS A 585 1.28 -26.51 -3.78
CA LYS A 585 0.15 -26.37 -2.85
C LYS A 585 -1.17 -26.03 -3.53
N LEU A 586 -1.17 -25.16 -4.54
CA LEU A 586 -2.36 -24.88 -5.35
C LEU A 586 -2.92 -26.14 -6.02
N THR A 587 -2.04 -27.02 -6.50
CA THR A 587 -2.42 -28.28 -7.15
C THR A 587 -2.94 -29.31 -6.13
N GLU A 588 -2.39 -29.32 -4.92
CA GLU A 588 -2.84 -30.17 -3.82
C GLU A 588 -4.21 -29.73 -3.27
N LEU A 589 -4.34 -28.44 -2.98
CA LEU A 589 -5.48 -27.88 -2.25
C LEU A 589 -6.70 -27.68 -3.14
N ASP A 590 -6.53 -27.24 -4.40
CA ASP A 590 -7.65 -27.05 -5.32
C ASP A 590 -7.74 -28.20 -6.35
N PRO A 591 -8.76 -29.07 -6.24
CA PRO A 591 -8.90 -30.24 -7.11
C PRO A 591 -9.19 -29.89 -8.59
N LEU A 592 -9.56 -28.65 -8.88
CA LEU A 592 -9.81 -28.17 -10.24
C LEU A 592 -8.70 -27.27 -10.78
N PHE A 593 -7.68 -26.95 -9.98
CA PHE A 593 -6.57 -26.07 -10.37
C PHE A 593 -5.87 -26.57 -11.63
N SER A 594 -5.58 -27.87 -11.72
CA SER A 594 -4.97 -28.47 -12.91
C SER A 594 -5.85 -28.34 -14.16
N ALA A 595 -7.17 -28.41 -14.02
CA ALA A 595 -8.09 -28.22 -15.13
C ALA A 595 -8.12 -26.75 -15.58
N HIS A 596 -8.10 -25.81 -14.62
CA HIS A 596 -7.99 -24.38 -14.87
C HIS A 596 -6.68 -24.03 -15.59
N ALA A 597 -5.54 -24.49 -15.06
CA ALA A 597 -4.22 -24.27 -15.63
C ALA A 597 -4.10 -24.85 -17.04
N LYS A 598 -4.71 -26.02 -17.32
CA LYS A 598 -4.77 -26.57 -18.68
C LYS A 598 -5.60 -25.71 -19.62
N LEU A 599 -6.72 -25.17 -19.15
CA LEU A 599 -7.56 -24.26 -19.94
C LEU A 599 -6.80 -22.96 -20.27
N LYS A 600 -6.09 -22.39 -19.30
CA LYS A 600 -5.21 -21.23 -19.51
C LYS A 600 -4.10 -21.52 -20.51
N ARG A 601 -3.42 -22.66 -20.39
CA ARG A 601 -2.35 -23.05 -21.34
C ARG A 601 -2.87 -23.21 -22.77
N LYS A 602 -4.06 -23.79 -22.93
CA LYS A 602 -4.71 -23.88 -24.25
C LYS A 602 -4.98 -22.48 -24.82
N MET A 603 -5.53 -21.57 -24.00
CA MET A 603 -5.77 -20.18 -24.37
C MET A 603 -4.47 -19.45 -24.74
N LEU A 604 -3.37 -19.72 -24.02
CA LEU A 604 -2.05 -19.18 -24.35
C LEU A 604 -1.56 -19.65 -25.72
N GLU A 605 -1.57 -20.96 -25.97
CA GLU A 605 -1.06 -21.55 -27.21
C GLU A 605 -1.83 -21.02 -28.42
N GLU A 606 -3.17 -21.10 -28.41
CA GLU A 606 -4.03 -20.66 -29.50
C GLU A 606 -4.07 -19.11 -29.62
N GLY A 607 -4.10 -18.42 -28.49
CA GLY A 607 -4.20 -16.96 -28.43
C GLY A 607 -2.91 -16.25 -28.80
N LEU A 608 -1.73 -16.76 -28.41
CA LEU A 608 -0.44 -16.14 -28.74
C LEU A 608 -0.12 -16.27 -30.23
N GLU A 609 -0.50 -17.38 -30.87
CA GLU A 609 -0.41 -17.52 -32.33
C GLU A 609 -1.26 -16.44 -33.03
N LEU A 610 -2.50 -16.25 -32.58
CA LEU A 610 -3.39 -15.23 -33.13
C LEU A 610 -2.90 -13.80 -32.84
N ALA A 611 -2.36 -13.54 -31.64
CA ALA A 611 -1.78 -12.25 -31.25
C ALA A 611 -0.59 -11.86 -32.13
N LYS A 612 0.32 -12.82 -32.37
CA LYS A 612 1.46 -12.64 -33.30
C LYS A 612 0.97 -12.38 -34.72
N SER A 613 -0.06 -13.10 -35.17
CA SER A 613 -0.67 -12.83 -36.47
C SER A 613 -1.25 -11.41 -36.58
N TYR A 614 -1.86 -10.87 -35.52
CA TYR A 614 -2.30 -9.46 -35.51
C TYR A 614 -1.11 -8.49 -35.57
N ARG A 615 -0.06 -8.71 -34.78
CA ARG A 615 1.18 -7.92 -34.84
C ARG A 615 1.79 -7.91 -36.24
N ASP A 616 1.94 -9.08 -36.87
CA ASP A 616 2.54 -9.23 -38.21
C ASP A 616 1.74 -8.50 -39.32
N ARG A 617 0.46 -8.22 -39.06
CA ARG A 617 -0.46 -7.50 -39.95
C ARG A 617 -0.60 -6.01 -39.60
N ASP A 618 0.24 -5.49 -38.71
CA ASP A 618 0.22 -4.10 -38.22
C ASP A 618 -1.09 -3.74 -37.50
N LEU A 619 -1.63 -4.69 -36.73
CA LEU A 619 -2.83 -4.53 -35.89
C LEU A 619 -2.48 -4.65 -34.39
N PRO A 620 -1.64 -3.77 -33.83
CA PRO A 620 -1.14 -3.89 -32.46
C PRO A 620 -2.21 -3.74 -31.37
N LEU A 621 -3.28 -2.97 -31.57
CA LEU A 621 -4.39 -2.82 -30.61
C LEU A 621 -5.16 -4.14 -30.47
N MET A 622 -5.39 -4.84 -31.59
CA MET A 622 -5.94 -6.19 -31.56
C MET A 622 -4.99 -7.21 -30.90
N ALA A 623 -3.68 -7.09 -31.14
CA ALA A 623 -2.67 -7.92 -30.49
C ALA A 623 -2.61 -7.68 -28.97
N LEU A 624 -2.73 -6.43 -28.52
CA LEU A 624 -2.84 -6.07 -27.11
C LEU A 624 -4.14 -6.62 -26.51
N GLU A 625 -5.28 -6.50 -27.19
CA GLU A 625 -6.58 -6.95 -26.67
C GLU A 625 -6.62 -8.46 -26.42
N ILE A 626 -6.05 -9.26 -27.32
CA ILE A 626 -5.95 -10.71 -27.09
C ILE A 626 -4.91 -11.05 -26.02
N ALA A 627 -3.77 -10.35 -25.98
CA ALA A 627 -2.76 -10.56 -24.97
C ALA A 627 -3.27 -10.21 -23.56
N ARG A 628 -4.04 -9.13 -23.41
CA ARG A 628 -4.75 -8.76 -22.18
C ARG A 628 -5.70 -9.86 -21.69
N ARG A 629 -6.44 -10.49 -22.61
CA ARG A 629 -7.36 -11.59 -22.28
C ARG A 629 -6.63 -12.84 -21.79
N MET A 630 -5.43 -13.10 -22.32
CA MET A 630 -4.57 -14.20 -21.85
C MET A 630 -3.87 -13.88 -20.53
N SER A 631 -3.45 -12.62 -20.34
CA SER A 631 -2.70 -12.18 -19.17
C SER A 631 -3.56 -11.86 -17.94
N ALA A 632 -4.86 -12.16 -17.97
CA ALA A 632 -5.77 -11.94 -16.86
C ALA A 632 -5.14 -12.45 -15.55
N GLN A 633 -4.95 -11.53 -14.59
CA GLN A 633 -4.35 -11.75 -13.27
C GLN A 633 -2.97 -12.45 -13.30
N PHE A 634 -2.10 -12.07 -14.24
CA PHE A 634 -0.70 -12.54 -14.40
C PHE A 634 -0.51 -14.04 -14.61
N SER A 635 -1.56 -14.75 -15.02
CA SER A 635 -1.53 -16.21 -14.99
C SER A 635 -0.57 -16.88 -16.00
N LEU A 636 -0.04 -16.12 -16.97
CA LEU A 636 0.73 -16.60 -18.12
C LEU A 636 1.85 -15.60 -18.48
N PRO A 637 3.07 -15.79 -17.96
CA PRO A 637 4.21 -14.88 -18.18
C PRO A 637 4.50 -14.60 -19.65
N GLU A 638 4.35 -15.58 -20.53
CA GLU A 638 4.65 -15.42 -21.96
C GLU A 638 3.69 -14.46 -22.67
N ALA A 639 2.42 -14.44 -22.25
CA ALA A 639 1.44 -13.47 -22.77
C ALA A 639 1.71 -12.07 -22.22
N LEU A 640 2.14 -11.98 -20.97
CA LEU A 640 2.52 -10.73 -20.32
C LEU A 640 3.76 -10.12 -20.99
N ASP A 641 4.80 -10.91 -21.23
CA ASP A 641 6.01 -10.48 -21.92
C ASP A 641 5.69 -9.96 -23.32
N PHE A 642 4.83 -10.67 -24.05
CA PHE A 642 4.36 -10.22 -25.37
C PHE A 642 3.54 -8.93 -25.27
N TYR A 643 2.65 -8.80 -24.28
CA TYR A 643 1.91 -7.55 -24.05
C TYR A 643 2.85 -6.39 -23.76
N ILE A 644 3.83 -6.60 -22.87
CA ILE A 644 4.84 -5.60 -22.49
C ILE A 644 5.65 -5.17 -23.71
N GLU A 645 6.07 -6.12 -24.55
CA GLU A 645 6.80 -5.86 -25.79
C GLU A 645 5.99 -4.95 -26.71
N ILE A 646 4.73 -5.29 -27.02
CA ILE A 646 3.89 -4.51 -27.94
C ILE A 646 3.55 -3.13 -27.36
N ALA A 647 3.20 -3.05 -26.08
CA ALA A 647 2.88 -1.79 -25.42
C ALA A 647 4.09 -0.85 -25.40
N SER A 648 5.29 -1.39 -25.15
CA SER A 648 6.55 -0.64 -25.16
C SER A 648 6.97 -0.18 -26.56
N GLU A 649 6.80 -1.03 -27.57
CA GLU A 649 7.13 -0.72 -28.97
C GLU A 649 6.19 0.32 -29.58
N THR A 650 4.89 0.22 -29.28
CA THR A 650 3.86 1.02 -29.96
C THR A 650 3.37 2.23 -29.16
N GLY A 651 3.56 2.21 -27.84
CA GLY A 651 2.98 3.20 -26.91
C GLY A 651 1.45 3.20 -26.87
N ARG A 652 0.77 2.17 -27.42
CA ARG A 652 -0.69 2.04 -27.39
C ARG A 652 -1.15 1.45 -26.05
N SER A 653 -2.36 1.86 -25.62
CA SER A 653 -3.02 1.38 -24.41
C SER A 653 -4.47 0.99 -24.70
N LEU A 654 -4.96 -0.02 -23.98
CA LEU A 654 -6.37 -0.43 -24.00
C LEU A 654 -7.22 0.36 -22.99
N ALA A 655 -6.58 1.03 -22.04
CA ALA A 655 -7.25 1.80 -21.01
C ALA A 655 -7.93 3.03 -21.63
N ARG A 656 -9.13 3.37 -21.13
CA ARG A 656 -9.92 4.50 -21.62
C ARG A 656 -10.37 5.39 -20.48
N TRP A 657 -10.19 6.69 -20.67
CA TRP A 657 -10.68 7.70 -19.74
C TRP A 657 -12.19 7.61 -19.61
N LYS A 658 -12.69 7.83 -18.40
CA LYS A 658 -14.11 7.92 -18.09
C LYS A 658 -14.40 9.24 -17.42
N VAL A 659 -15.48 9.89 -17.81
CA VAL A 659 -15.96 11.09 -17.10
C VAL A 659 -16.50 10.64 -15.75
N ALA A 660 -16.05 11.27 -14.66
CA ALA A 660 -16.44 10.88 -13.30
C ALA A 660 -17.82 11.43 -12.90
N TYR A 661 -18.31 12.44 -13.62
CA TYR A 661 -19.53 13.18 -13.33
C TYR A 661 -20.49 13.06 -14.53
N ASN A 662 -21.76 12.73 -14.25
CA ASN A 662 -22.78 12.46 -15.28
C ASN A 662 -23.24 13.73 -16.05
N GLU A 663 -22.69 14.90 -15.73
CA GLU A 663 -22.97 16.20 -16.34
C GLU A 663 -24.41 16.73 -16.14
N LEU A 664 -25.23 16.02 -15.37
CA LEU A 664 -26.62 16.35 -15.06
C LEU A 664 -26.77 16.78 -13.60
N ASP A 665 -26.21 16.01 -12.68
CA ASP A 665 -26.33 16.19 -11.23
C ASP A 665 -25.16 15.53 -10.48
N LEU A 666 -25.15 15.63 -9.15
CA LEU A 666 -24.10 15.05 -8.31
C LEU A 666 -24.39 13.59 -7.92
N GLU A 667 -25.19 12.84 -8.68
CA GLU A 667 -25.39 11.41 -8.43
C GLU A 667 -24.05 10.66 -8.49
N GLY A 668 -23.77 9.84 -7.47
CA GLY A 668 -22.49 9.15 -7.29
C GLY A 668 -21.38 10.02 -6.68
N TRP A 669 -21.71 11.20 -6.17
CA TRP A 669 -20.79 12.06 -5.42
C TRP A 669 -21.37 12.39 -4.04
N SER A 670 -20.50 12.39 -3.02
CA SER A 670 -20.81 12.80 -1.65
C SER A 670 -19.87 13.93 -1.19
N GLY A 671 -20.38 14.94 -0.48
CA GLY A 671 -19.55 16.05 -0.02
C GLY A 671 -20.33 17.33 0.24
N SER A 672 -19.60 18.44 0.43
CA SER A 672 -20.15 19.68 0.96
C SER A 672 -21.20 20.34 0.04
N GLU A 673 -22.18 21.03 0.63
CA GLU A 673 -23.20 21.85 -0.05
C GLU A 673 -22.62 22.96 -0.95
N HIS A 674 -21.32 23.21 -0.88
CA HIS A 674 -20.64 24.25 -1.62
C HIS A 674 -20.49 23.91 -3.11
N TYR A 675 -20.71 22.66 -3.52
CA TYR A 675 -20.58 22.23 -4.91
C TYR A 675 -21.94 22.16 -5.61
N GLY A 676 -21.99 22.70 -6.83
CA GLY A 676 -23.15 22.64 -7.70
C GLY A 676 -22.80 22.11 -9.09
N ALA A 677 -23.64 21.22 -9.59
CA ALA A 677 -23.65 20.77 -10.98
C ALA A 677 -24.14 21.89 -11.92
N TYR A 678 -23.36 22.22 -12.94
CA TYR A 678 -23.72 23.20 -13.97
C TYR A 678 -23.37 22.68 -15.37
N GLY A 679 -24.14 21.69 -15.84
CA GLY A 679 -23.89 21.02 -17.12
C GLY A 679 -22.51 20.35 -17.09
N ARG A 680 -21.60 20.72 -18.00
CA ARG A 680 -20.23 20.17 -18.08
C ARG A 680 -19.25 20.69 -17.02
N MET A 681 -19.72 21.54 -16.11
CA MET A 681 -18.89 22.15 -15.07
C MET A 681 -19.43 21.82 -13.69
N LEU A 682 -18.52 21.70 -12.73
CA LEU A 682 -18.83 21.74 -11.31
C LEU A 682 -18.35 23.09 -10.78
N VAL A 683 -19.18 23.77 -9.99
CA VAL A 683 -18.83 25.06 -9.39
C VAL A 683 -18.84 24.90 -7.89
N ALA A 684 -17.71 25.20 -7.27
CA ALA A 684 -17.59 25.35 -5.83
C ALA A 684 -17.72 26.83 -5.46
N ASP A 685 -18.58 27.15 -4.50
CA ASP A 685 -18.71 28.49 -3.89
C ASP A 685 -18.66 28.37 -2.37
N VAL A 686 -17.46 28.57 -1.84
CA VAL A 686 -17.16 28.36 -0.43
C VAL A 686 -17.10 29.72 0.28
N LYS A 687 -18.06 29.98 1.16
CA LYS A 687 -18.15 31.25 1.88
C LYS A 687 -17.39 31.17 3.21
N ASP A 688 -16.63 32.22 3.51
CA ASP A 688 -16.06 32.43 4.84
C ASP A 688 -17.12 33.13 5.69
N ASP A 689 -17.77 32.39 6.59
CA ASP A 689 -18.84 32.91 7.45
C ASP A 689 -18.32 33.56 8.75
N GLY A 690 -17.00 33.49 9.01
CA GLY A 690 -16.37 34.04 10.21
C GLY A 690 -16.90 33.47 11.54
N ALA A 691 -17.74 32.42 11.50
CA ALA A 691 -18.47 31.92 12.67
C ALA A 691 -17.66 30.90 13.49
N THR A 692 -16.59 30.36 12.91
CA THR A 692 -15.69 29.46 13.62
C THR A 692 -14.56 30.26 14.24
N GLY A 693 -14.38 30.19 15.57
CA GLY A 693 -13.26 30.79 16.32
C GLY A 693 -11.89 30.19 15.96
N ARG A 694 -11.54 30.24 14.67
CA ARG A 694 -10.31 29.71 14.09
C ARG A 694 -9.17 30.70 14.30
N ALA A 695 -7.99 30.15 14.51
CA ALA A 695 -6.76 30.94 14.42
C ALA A 695 -6.59 31.44 12.97
N ALA A 696 -5.97 32.61 12.81
CA ALA A 696 -5.86 33.32 11.53
C ALA A 696 -5.03 32.57 10.44
N ASP A 697 -4.50 31.39 10.77
CA ASP A 697 -3.63 30.54 9.94
C ASP A 697 -4.32 29.28 9.40
N GLN A 698 -5.58 29.00 9.76
CA GLN A 698 -6.32 27.82 9.27
C GLN A 698 -7.14 28.11 8.01
N ILE A 699 -6.80 27.47 6.89
CA ILE A 699 -7.54 27.54 5.62
C ILE A 699 -8.80 26.66 5.72
N PHE A 700 -9.98 27.25 5.52
CA PHE A 700 -11.21 26.48 5.36
C PHE A 700 -11.18 25.74 4.03
N THR A 701 -11.46 24.44 4.06
CA THR A 701 -11.47 23.59 2.86
C THR A 701 -12.77 22.81 2.78
N ALA A 702 -13.28 22.68 1.57
CA ALA A 702 -14.49 21.97 1.22
C ALA A 702 -14.16 20.92 0.16
N ASP A 703 -14.55 19.68 0.41
CA ASP A 703 -14.29 18.54 -0.46
C ASP A 703 -15.58 17.96 -1.07
N LEU A 704 -15.43 17.43 -2.29
CA LEU A 704 -16.45 16.66 -3.00
C LEU A 704 -15.82 15.33 -3.41
N THR A 705 -16.38 14.23 -2.93
CA THR A 705 -15.84 12.87 -3.04
C THR A 705 -16.65 12.05 -4.02
N TYR A 706 -16.00 11.24 -4.84
CA TYR A 706 -16.65 10.27 -5.70
C TYR A 706 -16.97 8.99 -4.91
N ASP A 707 -18.22 8.49 -4.99
CA ASP A 707 -18.74 7.36 -4.23
C ASP A 707 -18.30 6.00 -4.80
N ALA A 708 -17.04 5.88 -5.19
CA ALA A 708 -16.41 4.63 -5.57
C ALA A 708 -14.98 4.57 -5.02
N ALA A 709 -14.63 3.41 -4.45
CA ALA A 709 -13.27 3.08 -4.06
C ALA A 709 -12.56 2.39 -5.23
N PHE A 710 -11.26 2.69 -5.39
CA PHE A 710 -10.40 2.05 -6.37
C PHE A 710 -9.31 1.27 -5.65
N ASP A 711 -9.22 -0.03 -5.97
CA ASP A 711 -8.27 -0.97 -5.35
C ASP A 711 -6.98 -1.14 -6.18
N GLY A 712 -6.91 -0.54 -7.37
CA GLY A 712 -5.79 -0.64 -8.33
C GLY A 712 -5.19 0.70 -8.74
N ASP A 713 -4.32 0.68 -9.75
CA ASP A 713 -3.70 1.88 -10.30
C ASP A 713 -4.73 2.75 -11.04
N TYR A 714 -4.66 4.06 -10.88
CA TYR A 714 -5.57 4.97 -11.55
C TYR A 714 -4.95 6.33 -11.86
N SER A 715 -5.50 7.00 -12.86
CA SER A 715 -5.23 8.41 -13.11
C SER A 715 -6.47 9.24 -12.87
N LEU A 716 -6.30 10.47 -12.39
CA LEU A 716 -7.37 11.45 -12.24
C LEU A 716 -6.91 12.77 -12.88
N GLU A 717 -7.78 13.37 -13.67
CA GLU A 717 -7.51 14.65 -14.32
C GLU A 717 -8.74 15.57 -14.24
N ALA A 718 -8.48 16.85 -13.98
CA ALA A 718 -9.47 17.90 -14.07
C ALA A 718 -8.87 19.19 -14.61
N GLN A 719 -9.71 19.97 -15.28
CA GLN A 719 -9.42 21.38 -15.54
C GLN A 719 -10.04 22.23 -14.44
N LEU A 720 -9.24 23.10 -13.85
CA LEU A 720 -9.64 23.99 -12.77
C LEU A 720 -9.39 25.45 -13.13
N ARG A 721 -10.27 26.32 -12.65
CA ARG A 721 -10.18 27.77 -12.80
C ARG A 721 -10.49 28.43 -11.48
N PHE A 722 -9.60 29.31 -11.05
CA PHE A 722 -9.82 30.22 -9.95
C PHE A 722 -10.74 31.36 -10.40
N ASP A 723 -11.92 31.47 -9.79
CA ASP A 723 -12.82 32.62 -9.96
C ASP A 723 -12.65 33.59 -8.77
N GLU A 724 -13.70 34.34 -8.44
CA GLU A 724 -13.65 35.41 -7.43
C GLU A 724 -13.30 34.87 -6.03
N GLY A 725 -12.28 35.48 -5.41
CA GLY A 725 -11.90 35.22 -4.01
C GLY A 725 -11.32 33.83 -3.73
N ALA A 726 -11.06 33.02 -4.77
CA ALA A 726 -10.56 31.66 -4.61
C ALA A 726 -9.22 31.63 -3.88
N THR A 727 -9.07 30.77 -2.89
CA THR A 727 -7.81 30.59 -2.15
C THR A 727 -7.03 29.37 -2.58
N ILE A 728 -7.70 28.23 -2.78
CA ILE A 728 -7.09 27.00 -3.30
C ILE A 728 -8.08 26.18 -4.13
N ALA A 729 -7.55 25.32 -5.02
CA ALA A 729 -8.30 24.35 -5.81
C ALA A 729 -7.43 23.10 -6.05
N GLY A 730 -8.00 21.90 -6.10
CA GLY A 730 -7.18 20.71 -6.25
C GLY A 730 -7.94 19.40 -6.41
N LEU A 731 -7.17 18.31 -6.40
CA LEU A 731 -7.65 16.92 -6.46
C LEU A 731 -7.33 16.21 -5.15
N THR A 732 -8.25 15.39 -4.67
CA THR A 732 -8.05 14.49 -3.51
C THR A 732 -7.96 13.04 -3.96
N PHE A 733 -7.20 12.24 -3.21
CA PHE A 733 -6.97 10.82 -3.47
C PHE A 733 -6.65 10.07 -2.18
N GLY A 734 -6.75 8.73 -2.18
CA GLY A 734 -6.52 7.91 -0.99
C GLY A 734 -7.44 8.25 0.18
N ARG A 735 -8.65 8.75 -0.10
CA ARG A 735 -9.59 9.15 0.95
C ARG A 735 -10.12 7.92 1.68
N LYS A 736 -10.00 7.95 3.00
CA LYS A 736 -10.60 6.96 3.91
C LYS A 736 -11.89 7.51 4.54
N ASP A 737 -11.87 8.78 4.92
CA ASP A 737 -13.02 9.50 5.48
C ASP A 737 -12.86 11.04 5.30
N ALA A 738 -13.76 11.83 5.89
CA ALA A 738 -13.74 13.29 5.82
C ALA A 738 -12.51 13.95 6.46
N ASN A 739 -11.80 13.23 7.32
CA ASN A 739 -10.66 13.70 8.09
C ASN A 739 -9.33 13.09 7.63
N THR A 740 -9.37 12.04 6.80
CA THR A 740 -8.20 11.30 6.32
C THR A 740 -8.21 11.22 4.78
N THR A 741 -7.34 12.00 4.13
CA THR A 741 -7.20 12.05 2.66
C THR A 741 -5.85 12.62 2.25
N HIS A 742 -5.38 12.31 1.05
CA HIS A 742 -4.31 13.06 0.38
C HIS A 742 -4.89 14.07 -0.60
N ALA A 743 -4.12 15.11 -0.91
CA ALA A 743 -4.52 16.13 -1.87
C ALA A 743 -3.32 16.69 -2.64
N VAL A 744 -3.55 17.02 -3.91
CA VAL A 744 -2.69 17.90 -4.70
C VAL A 744 -3.43 19.21 -4.90
N ILE A 745 -2.88 20.28 -4.34
CA ILE A 745 -3.54 21.58 -4.16
C ILE A 745 -2.78 22.63 -4.97
N LEU A 746 -3.51 23.45 -5.73
CA LEU A 746 -3.00 24.63 -6.42
C LEU A 746 -3.50 25.90 -5.74
N HIS A 747 -2.59 26.87 -5.63
CA HIS A 747 -2.88 28.22 -5.17
C HIS A 747 -2.88 29.19 -6.35
N PRO A 748 -3.78 30.20 -6.37
CA PRO A 748 -3.80 31.23 -7.42
C PRO A 748 -2.53 32.09 -7.43
N SER A 749 -1.78 32.11 -6.32
CA SER A 749 -0.46 32.75 -6.19
C SER A 749 0.67 32.00 -6.90
N GLY A 750 0.40 30.84 -7.50
CA GLY A 750 1.40 30.06 -8.24
C GLY A 750 2.18 29.09 -7.36
N PHE A 751 1.51 28.47 -6.38
CA PHE A 751 2.06 27.35 -5.60
C PHE A 751 1.30 26.06 -5.86
N LEU A 752 2.01 24.94 -5.75
CA LEU A 752 1.49 23.60 -5.74
C LEU A 752 1.93 22.91 -4.45
N ASP A 753 0.95 22.38 -3.70
CA ASP A 753 1.18 21.59 -2.51
C ASP A 753 0.75 20.16 -2.74
N ILE A 754 1.49 19.22 -2.16
CA ILE A 754 1.04 17.85 -1.98
C ILE A 754 0.91 17.66 -0.48
N SER A 755 -0.32 17.44 -0.03
CA SER A 755 -0.65 17.49 1.39
C SER A 755 -1.42 16.25 1.82
N THR A 756 -1.31 15.91 3.09
CA THR A 756 -2.08 14.85 3.73
C THR A 756 -2.93 15.46 4.82
N LYS A 757 -4.24 15.29 4.71
CA LYS A 757 -5.19 15.52 5.78
C LYS A 757 -5.28 14.24 6.59
N ASP A 758 -5.08 14.39 7.88
CA ASP A 758 -4.92 13.29 8.82
C ASP A 758 -5.62 13.73 10.11
N GLY A 759 -6.72 13.05 10.46
CA GLY A 759 -7.53 13.42 11.62
C GLY A 759 -8.01 14.87 11.58
N GLY A 760 -8.19 15.45 10.38
CA GLY A 760 -8.57 16.85 10.17
C GLY A 760 -7.40 17.84 10.13
N THR A 761 -6.16 17.38 10.36
CA THR A 761 -4.94 18.19 10.34
C THR A 761 -4.21 18.04 9.01
N TRP A 762 -3.84 19.16 8.38
CA TRP A 762 -3.06 19.14 7.15
C TRP A 762 -1.56 19.12 7.44
N THR A 763 -0.85 18.22 6.76
CA THR A 763 0.61 18.16 6.72
C THR A 763 1.09 18.25 5.29
N TYR A 764 2.10 19.09 5.03
CA TYR A 764 2.70 19.23 3.71
C TYR A 764 3.71 18.10 3.48
N ARG A 765 3.56 17.36 2.39
CA ARG A 765 4.57 16.43 1.85
C ARG A 765 5.47 17.11 0.83
N ASP A 766 4.94 18.08 0.11
CA ASP A 766 5.67 18.89 -0.87
C ASP A 766 5.04 20.28 -0.98
N HIS A 767 5.88 21.30 -1.19
CA HIS A 767 5.46 22.68 -1.43
C HIS A 767 6.42 23.30 -2.44
N ARG A 768 5.89 23.81 -3.57
CA ARG A 768 6.71 24.36 -4.64
C ARG A 768 6.01 25.47 -5.43
N SER A 769 6.81 26.34 -6.02
CA SER A 769 6.33 27.32 -6.99
C SER A 769 6.06 26.67 -8.35
N VAL A 770 4.96 27.06 -8.98
CA VAL A 770 4.57 26.62 -10.33
C VAL A 770 4.07 27.80 -11.17
N ASN A 771 4.19 27.69 -12.48
CA ASN A 771 3.62 28.66 -13.41
C ASN A 771 2.19 28.24 -13.80
N LEU A 772 1.24 29.17 -13.71
CA LEU A 772 -0.17 28.97 -14.07
C LEU A 772 -0.51 29.77 -15.34
N PRO A 773 -0.12 29.29 -16.54
CA PRO A 773 -0.42 29.98 -17.78
C PRO A 773 -1.92 29.90 -18.11
N GLY A 774 -2.55 31.05 -18.36
CA GLY A 774 -3.94 31.11 -18.84
C GLY A 774 -5.00 30.97 -17.74
N GLU A 775 -6.27 30.91 -18.16
CA GLU A 775 -7.43 30.92 -17.26
C GLU A 775 -7.73 29.52 -16.67
N TRP A 776 -7.59 28.47 -17.47
CA TRP A 776 -7.84 27.08 -17.06
C TRP A 776 -6.53 26.33 -16.92
N GLN A 777 -6.35 25.69 -15.77
CA GLN A 777 -5.19 24.87 -15.44
C GLN A 777 -5.60 23.40 -15.51
N THR A 778 -4.84 22.56 -16.21
CA THR A 778 -5.08 21.11 -16.22
C THR A 778 -4.22 20.46 -15.16
N LEU A 779 -4.84 19.88 -14.12
CA LEU A 779 -4.15 19.14 -13.08
C LEU A 779 -4.45 17.65 -13.27
N ARG A 780 -3.39 16.84 -13.32
CA ARG A 780 -3.48 15.39 -13.42
C ARG A 780 -2.60 14.74 -12.38
N ILE A 781 -3.12 13.68 -11.77
CA ILE A 781 -2.37 12.77 -10.92
C ILE A 781 -2.44 11.36 -11.50
N ASP A 782 -1.31 10.65 -11.49
CA ASP A 782 -1.22 9.23 -11.82
C ASP A 782 -0.75 8.49 -10.57
N LEU A 783 -1.52 7.51 -10.12
CA LEU A 783 -1.20 6.64 -9.00
C LEU A 783 -0.90 5.24 -9.53
N VAL A 784 0.37 4.85 -9.42
CA VAL A 784 0.89 3.58 -9.91
C VAL A 784 1.62 2.89 -8.75
N GLY A 785 1.06 1.78 -8.28
CA GLY A 785 1.45 1.14 -7.04
C GLY A 785 1.31 2.08 -5.85
N LYS A 786 2.44 2.44 -5.22
CA LYS A 786 2.50 3.42 -4.13
C LYS A 786 3.10 4.75 -4.58
N THR A 787 3.22 5.00 -5.89
CA THR A 787 3.85 6.21 -6.42
C THR A 787 2.82 7.14 -7.03
N LEU A 788 2.83 8.40 -6.59
CA LEU A 788 2.06 9.51 -7.13
C LEU A 788 2.93 10.29 -8.12
N ASP A 789 2.54 10.36 -9.40
CA ASP A 789 3.09 11.31 -10.36
C ASP A 789 2.12 12.47 -10.57
N VAL A 790 2.63 13.69 -10.53
CA VAL A 790 1.84 14.92 -10.68
C VAL A 790 2.20 15.62 -11.99
N TYR A 791 1.17 16.01 -12.74
CA TYR A 791 1.30 16.77 -13.98
C TYR A 791 0.46 18.05 -13.91
N LEU A 792 1.04 19.15 -14.38
CA LEU A 792 0.36 20.43 -14.50
C LEU A 792 0.49 20.93 -15.94
N ASN A 793 -0.64 21.20 -16.59
CA ASN A 793 -0.73 21.63 -17.98
C ASN A 793 0.06 20.72 -18.93
N ASN A 794 -0.10 19.39 -18.74
CA ASN A 794 0.59 18.34 -19.48
C ASN A 794 2.12 18.32 -19.32
N ARG A 795 2.67 19.00 -18.31
CA ARG A 795 4.08 18.95 -17.94
C ARG A 795 4.27 18.20 -16.64
N TYR A 796 5.27 17.33 -16.61
CA TYR A 796 5.60 16.55 -15.42
C TYR A 796 6.18 17.43 -14.32
N ILE A 797 5.64 17.33 -13.10
CA ILE A 797 6.07 18.14 -11.96
C ILE A 797 6.99 17.36 -11.02
N ARG A 798 6.54 16.20 -10.51
CA ARG A 798 7.26 15.35 -9.55
C ARG A 798 6.56 13.99 -9.41
N SER A 799 7.35 12.97 -9.03
CA SER A 799 6.92 11.71 -8.43
C SER A 799 7.13 11.74 -6.92
N ILE A 800 6.16 11.28 -6.13
CA ILE A 800 6.26 11.06 -4.69
C ILE A 800 5.96 9.59 -4.40
N GLU A 801 6.83 8.96 -3.61
CA GLU A 801 6.56 7.64 -3.04
C GLU A 801 5.70 7.82 -1.79
N MET A 802 4.51 7.24 -1.80
CA MET A 802 3.58 7.24 -0.69
C MET A 802 3.93 6.08 0.26
N PRO A 803 3.53 6.14 1.55
CA PRO A 803 4.01 5.19 2.55
C PRO A 803 3.69 3.72 2.21
N SER A 804 2.51 3.49 1.64
CA SER A 804 2.01 2.16 1.24
C SER A 804 1.00 2.27 0.09
N ARG A 805 0.66 1.14 -0.55
CA ARG A 805 -0.45 1.07 -1.52
C ARG A 805 -1.78 1.39 -0.85
N ASP A 806 -2.00 0.88 0.36
CA ASP A 806 -3.19 1.21 1.15
C ASP A 806 -3.34 2.73 1.33
N SER A 807 -2.26 3.48 1.57
CA SER A 807 -2.36 4.93 1.74
C SER A 807 -2.98 5.65 0.53
N VAL A 808 -2.80 5.13 -0.69
CA VAL A 808 -3.34 5.71 -1.93
C VAL A 808 -4.62 5.05 -2.42
N GLN A 809 -4.98 3.89 -1.87
CA GLN A 809 -6.26 3.23 -2.08
C GLN A 809 -7.37 3.97 -1.34
N GLY A 810 -8.55 4.02 -1.94
CA GLY A 810 -9.72 4.67 -1.37
C GLY A 810 -10.41 5.58 -2.38
N GLY A 811 -11.17 6.54 -1.85
CA GLY A 811 -11.89 7.51 -2.67
C GLY A 811 -10.97 8.56 -3.26
N PHE A 812 -11.44 9.19 -4.34
CA PHE A 812 -10.85 10.41 -4.90
C PHE A 812 -11.89 11.52 -4.97
N GLY A 813 -11.46 12.74 -5.24
CA GLY A 813 -12.38 13.86 -5.33
C GLY A 813 -11.74 15.20 -5.67
N LEU A 814 -12.47 16.26 -5.33
CA LEU A 814 -12.09 17.66 -5.49
C LEU A 814 -11.91 18.30 -4.11
N ILE A 815 -11.03 19.30 -4.04
CA ILE A 815 -10.87 20.13 -2.84
C ILE A 815 -10.79 21.61 -3.22
N THR A 816 -11.53 22.44 -2.51
CA THR A 816 -11.59 23.88 -2.74
C THR A 816 -11.46 24.63 -1.42
N GLY A 817 -10.75 25.76 -1.43
CA GLY A 817 -10.73 26.71 -0.31
C GLY A 817 -11.89 27.68 -0.37
N THR A 818 -11.83 28.73 0.44
CA THR A 818 -12.77 29.87 0.33
C THR A 818 -12.74 30.51 -1.06
N GLY A 819 -13.86 31.11 -1.45
CA GLY A 819 -14.08 31.71 -2.75
C GLY A 819 -14.66 30.73 -3.77
N LYS A 820 -14.64 31.17 -5.03
CA LYS A 820 -15.29 30.45 -6.12
C LYS A 820 -14.28 29.75 -7.03
N VAL A 821 -14.51 28.47 -7.30
CA VAL A 821 -13.69 27.68 -8.23
C VAL A 821 -14.59 26.90 -9.18
N SER A 822 -14.20 26.87 -10.45
CA SER A 822 -14.86 26.07 -11.47
C SER A 822 -13.99 24.87 -11.86
N TYR A 823 -14.59 23.69 -11.92
CA TYR A 823 -13.99 22.46 -12.44
C TYR A 823 -14.71 22.02 -13.71
N ARG A 824 -13.99 21.43 -14.66
CA ARG A 824 -14.57 20.77 -15.83
C ARG A 824 -13.69 19.64 -16.32
N ASP A 825 -14.25 18.82 -17.21
CA ASP A 825 -13.55 17.68 -17.81
C ASP A 825 -12.93 16.75 -16.75
N LEU A 826 -13.65 16.57 -15.65
CA LEU A 826 -13.26 15.69 -14.55
C LEU A 826 -13.37 14.23 -15.00
N ARG A 827 -12.22 13.60 -15.17
CA ARG A 827 -12.13 12.25 -15.74
C ARG A 827 -11.11 11.42 -14.99
N PHE A 828 -11.37 10.12 -14.94
CA PHE A 828 -10.51 9.13 -14.32
C PHE A 828 -10.19 8.01 -15.30
N LEU A 829 -9.04 7.38 -15.10
CA LEU A 829 -8.57 6.24 -15.86
C LEU A 829 -8.27 5.12 -14.86
N ALA A 830 -9.28 4.30 -14.56
CA ALA A 830 -9.08 3.12 -13.74
C ALA A 830 -8.36 2.05 -14.54
N ARG A 831 -7.31 1.47 -13.98
CA ARG A 831 -6.59 0.34 -14.54
C ARG A 831 -6.81 -0.88 -13.67
N ASP A 832 -6.74 -2.05 -14.28
CA ASP A 832 -6.75 -3.28 -13.51
C ASP A 832 -5.49 -3.32 -12.62
N PRO A 833 -5.59 -3.70 -11.32
CA PRO A 833 -4.43 -3.78 -10.43
C PRO A 833 -3.31 -4.67 -10.97
N TYR A 834 -3.65 -5.58 -11.88
CA TYR A 834 -2.77 -6.56 -12.50
C TYR A 834 -2.48 -6.27 -13.98
N ASP A 835 -2.77 -5.06 -14.48
CA ASP A 835 -2.36 -4.62 -15.82
C ASP A 835 -0.98 -3.93 -15.75
N PRO A 836 0.09 -4.50 -16.35
CA PRO A 836 1.41 -3.86 -16.34
C PRO A 836 1.43 -2.55 -17.13
N ALA A 837 0.41 -2.25 -17.95
CA ALA A 837 0.37 -1.05 -18.78
C ALA A 837 0.54 0.22 -17.95
N ALA A 838 0.00 0.28 -16.73
CA ALA A 838 0.18 1.45 -15.86
C ALA A 838 1.66 1.74 -15.61
N ARG A 839 2.42 0.69 -15.25
CA ARG A 839 3.87 0.76 -14.99
C ARG A 839 4.65 1.08 -16.27
N ILE A 840 4.32 0.43 -17.39
CA ILE A 840 4.99 0.66 -18.68
C ILE A 840 4.72 2.07 -19.19
N GLU A 841 3.46 2.51 -19.18
CA GLU A 841 3.06 3.87 -19.59
C GLU A 841 3.79 4.91 -18.74
N ARG A 842 3.87 4.68 -17.43
CA ARG A 842 4.65 5.50 -16.51
C ARG A 842 6.13 5.49 -16.88
N GLU A 843 6.74 4.33 -17.10
CA GLU A 843 8.15 4.22 -17.51
C GLU A 843 8.42 4.94 -18.83
N LEU A 844 7.59 4.75 -19.85
CA LEU A 844 7.67 5.44 -21.14
C LEU A 844 7.44 6.96 -20.99
N ALA A 845 6.47 7.36 -20.18
CA ALA A 845 6.19 8.78 -19.90
C ALA A 845 7.40 9.41 -19.22
N LEU A 846 7.97 8.78 -18.20
CA LEU A 846 9.16 9.26 -17.50
C LEU A 846 10.41 9.24 -18.38
N ALA A 847 10.57 8.23 -19.24
CA ALA A 847 11.65 8.19 -20.23
C ALA A 847 11.52 9.34 -21.25
N LYS A 848 10.29 9.64 -21.68
CA LYS A 848 9.99 10.79 -22.53
C LYS A 848 10.28 12.11 -21.81
N VAL A 849 9.94 12.21 -20.53
CA VAL A 849 10.26 13.38 -19.70
C VAL A 849 11.78 13.54 -19.54
N ALA A 850 12.51 12.45 -19.31
CA ALA A 850 13.96 12.44 -19.18
C ALA A 850 14.68 12.84 -20.48
N SER A 851 14.12 12.49 -21.64
CA SER A 851 14.70 12.77 -22.96
C SER A 851 14.25 14.10 -23.57
N SER A 852 13.28 14.80 -22.98
CA SER A 852 12.69 16.03 -23.52
C SER A 852 12.59 17.15 -22.48
N GLU A 853 13.38 18.21 -22.65
CA GLU A 853 13.29 19.41 -21.81
C GLU A 853 11.91 20.09 -21.83
N ILE A 854 11.18 20.02 -22.95
CA ILE A 854 9.84 20.62 -23.11
C ILE A 854 8.78 19.89 -22.28
N ALA A 855 9.03 18.64 -21.89
CA ALA A 855 8.10 17.83 -21.11
C ALA A 855 8.11 18.18 -19.61
N ARG A 856 9.05 19.03 -19.18
CA ARG A 856 9.21 19.52 -17.81
C ARG A 856 8.92 21.03 -17.74
N PRO A 857 8.45 21.56 -16.60
CA PRO A 857 8.50 22.98 -16.34
C PRO A 857 9.95 23.47 -16.35
N GLU A 858 10.17 24.68 -16.85
CA GLU A 858 11.48 25.32 -16.80
C GLU A 858 11.96 25.41 -15.35
N GLY A 859 13.20 24.96 -15.13
CA GLY A 859 13.85 25.01 -13.84
C GLY A 859 13.46 23.93 -12.84
N THR A 860 12.64 22.93 -13.16
CA THR A 860 12.36 21.79 -12.26
C THR A 860 13.39 20.68 -12.48
N PHE A 861 14.08 20.26 -11.42
CA PHE A 861 15.14 19.23 -11.50
C PHE A 861 14.80 17.94 -10.75
N THR A 862 13.74 17.91 -9.96
CA THR A 862 13.27 16.70 -9.26
C THR A 862 13.27 15.45 -10.16
N GLY A 863 13.95 14.39 -9.73
CA GLY A 863 14.10 13.12 -10.45
C GLY A 863 15.20 13.13 -11.51
N PHE A 864 15.90 14.26 -11.70
CA PHE A 864 16.95 14.46 -12.70
C PHE A 864 18.22 15.00 -12.04
N ALA A 865 19.36 14.81 -12.70
CA ALA A 865 20.59 15.49 -12.29
C ALA A 865 20.45 17.01 -12.55
N PRO A 866 20.94 17.87 -11.65
CA PRO A 866 21.00 19.31 -11.90
C PRO A 866 22.05 19.62 -12.99
N PRO A 867 22.11 20.87 -13.52
CA PRO A 867 23.17 21.29 -14.42
C PRO A 867 24.55 21.11 -13.78
N ALA A 868 25.56 20.80 -14.59
CA ALA A 868 26.94 20.73 -14.11
C ALA A 868 27.42 22.10 -13.63
N PHE A 869 28.26 22.12 -12.58
CA PHE A 869 28.93 23.35 -12.16
C PHE A 869 29.83 23.87 -13.29
N HIS A 870 29.70 25.16 -13.61
CA HIS A 870 30.52 25.81 -14.63
C HIS A 870 31.97 25.99 -14.13
N GLU A 871 32.94 25.90 -15.04
CA GLU A 871 34.37 26.06 -14.73
C GLU A 871 34.72 27.48 -14.22
N ASP A 872 33.86 28.48 -14.45
CA ASP A 872 34.07 29.86 -14.03
C ASP A 872 33.52 30.19 -12.63
N LEU A 873 32.95 29.20 -11.92
CA LEU A 873 32.57 29.35 -10.51
C LEU A 873 33.81 29.64 -9.65
N ARG A 874 33.75 30.73 -8.88
CA ARG A 874 34.82 31.12 -7.96
C ARG A 874 34.51 30.65 -6.55
N TRP A 875 35.31 29.74 -6.02
CA TRP A 875 35.18 29.24 -4.65
C TRP A 875 35.68 30.27 -3.63
N LEU A 876 34.81 30.67 -2.70
CA LEU A 876 35.09 31.64 -1.64
C LEU A 876 35.32 30.96 -0.27
N GLN A 877 34.84 29.73 -0.09
CA GLN A 877 35.00 28.90 1.09
C GLN A 877 34.97 27.41 0.71
N GLY A 878 35.82 26.59 1.31
CA GLY A 878 35.97 25.17 0.95
C GLY A 878 36.78 24.95 -0.32
N ASP A 879 37.14 23.70 -0.58
CA ASP A 879 37.79 23.28 -1.83
C ASP A 879 36.77 23.27 -2.98
N ALA A 880 37.26 23.40 -4.21
CA ALA A 880 36.43 23.28 -5.40
C ALA A 880 35.85 21.87 -5.50
N VAL A 881 34.55 21.77 -5.82
CA VAL A 881 33.87 20.50 -6.04
C VAL A 881 33.12 20.49 -7.37
N THR A 882 33.04 19.33 -8.00
CA THR A 882 32.26 19.05 -9.19
C THR A 882 30.95 18.36 -8.83
N LEU A 883 29.97 18.35 -9.74
CA LEU A 883 28.73 17.61 -9.51
C LEU A 883 28.96 16.10 -9.40
N GLU A 884 29.92 15.55 -10.16
CA GLU A 884 30.28 14.13 -10.14
C GLU A 884 30.91 13.72 -8.80
N GLU A 885 31.69 14.60 -8.17
CA GLU A 885 32.24 14.37 -6.82
C GLU A 885 31.17 14.37 -5.72
N LEU A 886 29.94 14.83 -6.01
CA LEU A 886 28.81 14.70 -5.10
C LEU A 886 28.11 13.33 -5.22
N HIS A 887 28.42 12.52 -6.24
CA HIS A 887 27.85 11.18 -6.37
C HIS A 887 28.36 10.23 -5.28
N GLY A 888 27.52 9.28 -4.88
CA GLY A 888 27.81 8.31 -3.82
C GLY A 888 27.53 8.79 -2.40
N ALA A 889 27.16 10.06 -2.22
CA ALA A 889 26.74 10.64 -0.94
C ALA A 889 25.52 11.56 -1.14
N PRO A 890 24.67 11.73 -0.11
CA PRO A 890 23.63 12.75 -0.16
C PRO A 890 24.27 14.15 -0.24
N ALA A 891 23.67 15.07 -0.99
CA ALA A 891 24.19 16.44 -1.10
C ALA A 891 23.09 17.50 -1.16
N ALA A 892 23.42 18.76 -0.89
CA ALA A 892 22.52 19.89 -1.07
C ALA A 892 23.21 21.03 -1.85
N ILE A 893 22.56 21.52 -2.90
CA ILE A 893 22.94 22.71 -3.66
C ILE A 893 21.97 23.83 -3.29
N VAL A 894 22.49 24.90 -2.68
CA VAL A 894 21.71 26.01 -2.13
C VAL A 894 21.98 27.27 -2.96
N PHE A 895 20.93 27.87 -3.52
CA PHE A 895 20.99 29.18 -4.15
C PHE A 895 20.74 30.26 -3.10
N TRP A 896 21.78 31.05 -2.82
CA TRP A 896 21.82 31.98 -1.70
C TRP A 896 22.34 33.36 -2.12
N SER A 897 21.81 34.42 -1.52
CA SER A 897 22.27 35.79 -1.71
C SER A 897 22.30 36.55 -0.39
N LYS A 898 23.07 37.65 -0.34
CA LYS A 898 23.06 38.54 0.84
C LYS A 898 21.67 39.13 1.07
N ALA A 899 20.94 39.49 0.01
CA ALA A 899 19.59 40.01 0.14
C ALA A 899 18.63 38.99 0.78
N GLN A 900 18.77 37.71 0.42
CA GLN A 900 18.02 36.62 1.06
C GLN A 900 18.42 36.44 2.52
N GLU A 901 19.72 36.47 2.85
CA GLU A 901 20.19 36.36 4.25
C GLU A 901 19.70 37.52 5.14
N ASP A 902 19.69 38.75 4.60
CA ASP A 902 19.18 39.92 5.31
C ASP A 902 17.65 39.81 5.54
N ALA A 903 16.92 39.20 4.61
CA ALA A 903 15.48 39.01 4.69
C ALA A 903 15.10 37.84 5.61
N ILE A 904 15.79 36.71 5.46
CA ILE A 904 15.61 35.46 6.21
C ILE A 904 16.99 34.90 6.56
N PRO A 905 17.47 35.08 7.79
CA PRO A 905 18.75 34.53 8.21
C PRO A 905 18.77 32.99 8.11
N THR A 906 19.60 32.46 7.20
CA THR A 906 19.66 31.02 6.87
C THR A 906 21.05 30.41 7.04
N GLY A 907 22.12 31.21 7.10
CA GLY A 907 23.49 30.69 7.21
C GLY A 907 23.73 29.82 8.44
N ALA A 908 23.14 30.17 9.59
CA ALA A 908 23.22 29.38 10.82
C ALA A 908 22.49 28.03 10.70
N TYR A 909 21.40 27.99 9.94
CA TYR A 909 20.62 26.77 9.69
C TYR A 909 21.41 25.79 8.83
N TYR A 910 22.01 26.24 7.74
CA TYR A 910 22.82 25.37 6.87
C TYR A 910 24.05 24.82 7.61
N ALA A 911 24.69 25.64 8.46
CA ALA A 911 25.78 25.17 9.32
C ALA A 911 25.30 24.13 10.35
N HIS A 912 24.10 24.31 10.92
CA HIS A 912 23.49 23.32 11.81
C HIS A 912 23.27 21.99 11.08
N LEU A 913 22.61 22.00 9.91
CA LEU A 913 22.35 20.79 9.14
C LEU A 913 23.65 20.10 8.68
N ALA A 914 24.62 20.87 8.17
CA ALA A 914 25.92 20.33 7.79
C ALA A 914 26.61 19.62 8.96
N LYS A 915 26.50 20.15 10.17
CA LYS A 915 27.02 19.51 11.38
C LYS A 915 26.21 18.27 11.78
N THR A 916 24.88 18.38 11.79
CA THR A 916 23.96 17.31 12.19
C THR A 916 24.11 16.07 11.30
N TYR A 917 24.26 16.27 9.99
CA TYR A 917 24.33 15.18 9.01
C TYR A 917 25.75 14.87 8.52
N ALA A 918 26.79 15.46 9.13
CA ALA A 918 28.19 15.20 8.78
C ALA A 918 28.56 13.71 8.92
N GLU A 919 27.94 13.02 9.88
CA GLU A 919 28.19 11.60 10.15
C GLU A 919 27.68 10.64 9.07
N PHE A 920 26.87 11.14 8.13
CA PHE A 920 26.39 10.42 6.94
C PHE A 920 27.05 10.90 5.65
N ASP A 921 28.17 11.64 5.78
CA ASP A 921 28.95 12.22 4.68
C ASP A 921 28.16 13.18 3.76
N MET A 922 27.08 13.79 4.27
CA MET A 922 26.25 14.71 3.49
C MET A 922 27.03 15.96 3.09
N LYS A 923 27.05 16.28 1.79
CA LYS A 923 27.78 17.43 1.24
C LYS A 923 26.89 18.66 1.09
N TRP A 924 27.46 19.85 1.30
CA TRP A 924 26.72 21.12 1.20
C TRP A 924 27.45 22.10 0.30
N VAL A 925 26.79 22.57 -0.75
CA VAL A 925 27.30 23.55 -1.71
C VAL A 925 26.35 24.73 -1.77
N VAL A 926 26.83 25.92 -1.45
CA VAL A 926 26.09 27.19 -1.59
C VAL A 926 26.62 27.92 -2.82
N VAL A 927 25.75 28.27 -3.76
CA VAL A 927 26.08 29.06 -4.95
C VAL A 927 25.48 30.45 -4.82
N ILE A 928 26.33 31.47 -4.90
CA ILE A 928 25.96 32.87 -4.76
C ILE A 928 25.97 33.57 -6.11
N GLY A 929 24.86 34.22 -6.46
CA GLY A 929 24.76 35.02 -7.67
C GLY A 929 25.60 36.29 -7.65
N GLY A 930 25.95 36.81 -8.82
CA GLY A 930 26.77 38.02 -9.01
C GLY A 930 26.14 39.35 -8.55
N GLU A 931 25.09 39.34 -7.72
CA GLU A 931 24.34 40.53 -7.29
C GLU A 931 25.16 41.45 -6.35
N HIS A 932 26.12 40.87 -5.63
CA HIS A 932 27.01 41.58 -4.70
C HIS A 932 28.47 41.30 -5.06
N LYS A 933 29.37 42.24 -4.75
CA LYS A 933 30.81 42.05 -5.04
C LYS A 933 31.39 40.91 -4.17
N PRO A 934 32.35 40.11 -4.68
CA PRO A 934 32.97 39.02 -3.90
C PRO A 934 33.52 39.45 -2.53
N ALA A 935 34.06 40.67 -2.43
CA ALA A 935 34.56 41.21 -1.16
C ALA A 935 33.46 41.43 -0.11
N GLN A 936 32.22 41.77 -0.53
CA GLN A 936 31.08 41.93 0.37
C GLN A 936 30.62 40.57 0.91
N ILE A 937 30.61 39.55 0.04
CA ILE A 937 30.28 38.17 0.42
C ILE A 937 31.35 37.59 1.35
N GLN A 938 32.64 37.81 1.06
CA GLN A 938 33.73 37.40 1.96
C GLN A 938 33.68 38.11 3.33
N ALA A 939 33.21 39.36 3.39
CA ALA A 939 33.00 40.04 4.67
C ALA A 939 31.83 39.39 5.44
N MET A 940 30.73 39.06 4.76
CA MET A 940 29.57 38.39 5.34
C MET A 940 29.91 36.99 5.87
N LEU A 941 30.66 36.17 5.11
CA LEU A 941 31.12 34.85 5.55
C LEU A 941 32.06 34.90 6.78
N LYS A 942 32.72 36.05 7.03
CA LYS A 942 33.49 36.26 8.26
C LYS A 942 32.61 36.59 9.46
N GLU A 943 31.49 37.27 9.23
CA GLU A 943 30.52 37.63 10.26
C GLU A 943 29.59 36.45 10.60
N HIS A 944 29.23 35.65 9.59
CA HIS A 944 28.38 34.47 9.65
C HIS A 944 29.06 33.26 8.99
N PRO A 945 30.01 32.59 9.68
CA PRO A 945 30.72 31.45 9.11
C PRO A 945 29.79 30.25 8.93
N MET A 946 29.94 29.54 7.81
CA MET A 946 29.20 28.31 7.50
C MET A 946 30.14 27.09 7.49
N PRO A 947 30.62 26.60 8.66
CA PRO A 947 31.54 25.46 8.70
C PRO A 947 30.92 24.21 8.07
N GLY A 948 31.70 23.46 7.29
CA GLY A 948 31.23 22.25 6.59
C GLY A 948 30.50 22.52 5.26
N VAL A 949 30.37 23.78 4.85
CA VAL A 949 29.69 24.19 3.61
C VAL A 949 30.70 24.73 2.60
N HIS A 950 30.65 24.26 1.35
CA HIS A 950 31.41 24.83 0.24
C HIS A 950 30.65 26.02 -0.33
N VAL A 951 31.31 27.15 -0.59
CA VAL A 951 30.65 28.37 -1.08
C VAL A 951 31.28 28.79 -2.41
N ALA A 952 30.50 28.69 -3.48
CA ALA A 952 30.84 29.14 -4.83
C ALA A 952 30.19 30.48 -5.17
N TYR A 953 30.87 31.27 -5.99
CA TYR A 953 30.40 32.55 -6.49
C TYR A 953 30.29 32.51 -8.02
N ASP A 954 29.06 32.67 -8.51
CA ASP A 954 28.70 32.67 -9.93
C ASP A 954 28.81 34.10 -10.48
N THR A 955 30.00 34.41 -11.01
CA THR A 955 30.36 35.77 -11.42
C THR A 955 29.46 36.32 -12.53
N ASN A 956 29.01 35.44 -13.44
CA ASN A 956 28.30 35.83 -14.67
C ASN A 956 26.81 35.42 -14.67
N PHE A 957 26.32 34.84 -13.56
CA PHE A 957 25.02 34.20 -13.44
C PHE A 957 24.82 33.03 -14.42
N GLU A 958 25.89 32.39 -14.89
CA GLU A 958 25.76 31.31 -15.88
C GLU A 958 25.18 30.05 -15.23
N PHE A 959 25.63 29.69 -14.02
CA PHE A 959 25.05 28.57 -13.29
C PHE A 959 23.61 28.88 -12.85
N TYR A 960 23.34 30.08 -12.33
CA TYR A 960 21.98 30.53 -12.00
C TYR A 960 21.04 30.45 -13.20
N LYS A 961 21.47 30.89 -14.39
CA LYS A 961 20.70 30.75 -15.64
C LYS A 961 20.48 29.29 -16.01
N SER A 962 21.52 28.45 -15.94
CA SER A 962 21.42 27.02 -16.25
C SER A 962 20.45 26.29 -15.31
N ALA A 963 20.38 26.73 -14.05
CA ALA A 963 19.44 26.24 -13.05
C ALA A 963 18.07 26.94 -13.10
N HIS A 964 17.85 27.83 -14.08
CA HIS A 964 16.63 28.65 -14.22
C HIS A 964 16.23 29.38 -12.91
N VAL A 965 17.22 29.81 -12.14
CA VAL A 965 17.03 30.66 -10.95
C VAL A 965 17.14 32.11 -11.42
N VAL A 966 16.00 32.80 -11.54
CA VAL A 966 15.94 34.16 -12.09
C VAL A 966 16.47 35.18 -11.06
N PRO A 967 17.38 36.11 -11.44
CA PRO A 967 17.78 37.23 -10.58
C PRO A 967 16.56 38.10 -10.25
N GLY A 968 16.24 38.25 -8.97
CA GLY A 968 15.06 39.00 -8.51
C GLY A 968 13.75 38.21 -8.48
N GLY A 969 13.77 36.91 -8.81
CA GLY A 969 12.68 35.98 -8.51
C GLY A 969 12.88 35.36 -7.13
N TRP A 970 12.03 35.75 -6.18
CA TRP A 970 11.90 35.23 -4.80
C TRP A 970 12.84 35.85 -3.75
N GLY A 971 12.26 36.41 -2.69
CA GLY A 971 12.95 36.81 -1.46
C GLY A 971 13.28 35.64 -0.52
N LEU A 972 13.32 34.41 -1.05
CA LEU A 972 13.48 33.14 -0.32
C LEU A 972 14.57 32.27 -0.97
N PRO A 973 15.41 31.55 -0.20
CA PRO A 973 16.45 30.68 -0.74
C PRO A 973 15.88 29.41 -1.38
N ARG A 974 16.44 29.01 -2.53
CA ARG A 974 16.08 27.76 -3.24
C ARG A 974 17.13 26.70 -2.99
N ILE A 975 16.73 25.47 -2.70
CA ILE A 975 17.62 24.36 -2.38
C ILE A 975 17.30 23.16 -3.28
N LEU A 976 18.32 22.46 -3.76
CA LEU A 976 18.22 21.15 -4.44
C LEU A 976 18.92 20.12 -3.55
N VAL A 977 18.22 19.08 -3.11
CA VAL A 977 18.80 17.95 -2.38
C VAL A 977 19.00 16.79 -3.34
N LEU A 978 20.23 16.31 -3.42
CA LEU A 978 20.67 15.20 -4.25
C LEU A 978 20.69 13.91 -3.42
N ASP A 979 20.19 12.84 -4.02
CA ASP A 979 20.39 11.48 -3.55
C ASP A 979 21.79 10.97 -3.96
N VAL A 980 22.19 9.80 -3.48
CA VAL A 980 23.49 9.17 -3.73
C VAL A 980 23.76 8.87 -5.21
N ASP A 981 22.74 8.90 -6.06
CA ASP A 981 22.86 8.74 -7.53
C ASP A 981 23.03 10.07 -8.28
N GLY A 982 23.12 11.20 -7.56
CA GLY A 982 23.30 12.54 -8.12
C GLY A 982 22.02 13.19 -8.64
N LYS A 983 20.86 12.53 -8.52
CA LYS A 983 19.58 13.10 -8.93
C LYS A 983 18.96 13.90 -7.80
N VAL A 984 18.26 14.97 -8.15
CA VAL A 984 17.51 15.79 -7.20
C VAL A 984 16.33 14.99 -6.67
N THR A 985 16.32 14.64 -5.38
CA THR A 985 15.17 13.99 -4.73
C THR A 985 14.23 15.01 -4.10
N TRP A 986 14.75 16.16 -3.67
CA TRP A 986 13.96 17.26 -3.14
C TRP A 986 14.40 18.61 -3.69
N GLU A 987 13.46 19.53 -3.93
CA GLU A 987 13.80 20.93 -4.27
C GLU A 987 12.73 21.88 -3.71
N GLY A 988 13.14 23.02 -3.16
CA GLY A 988 12.21 23.96 -2.54
C GLY A 988 12.89 25.00 -1.64
N ASP A 989 12.06 25.71 -0.86
CA ASP A 989 12.46 26.60 0.24
C ASP A 989 12.29 25.86 1.59
N PRO A 990 13.17 26.09 2.58
CA PRO A 990 13.09 25.41 3.87
C PRO A 990 11.88 25.81 4.74
N GLY A 991 11.07 26.80 4.36
CA GLY A 991 9.88 27.23 5.11
C GLY A 991 10.20 28.10 6.33
N LEU A 992 11.33 28.83 6.31
CA LEU A 992 11.76 29.65 7.45
C LEU A 992 10.99 30.98 7.55
N ILE A 993 10.77 31.45 8.78
CA ILE A 993 9.97 32.65 9.05
C ILE A 993 10.73 33.92 8.63
N PRO A 994 10.15 34.79 7.76
CA PRO A 994 10.77 36.06 7.37
C PRO A 994 11.14 36.95 8.56
N GLY A 995 12.32 37.58 8.50
CA GLY A 995 12.87 38.47 9.54
C GLY A 995 13.34 37.77 10.81
N ARG A 996 13.02 36.49 11.01
CA ARG A 996 13.47 35.68 12.15
C ARG A 996 14.53 34.65 11.75
N GLY A 997 14.31 33.95 10.63
CA GLY A 997 15.13 32.80 10.23
C GLY A 997 14.99 31.62 11.19
N TRP A 998 16.02 30.76 11.23
CA TRP A 998 16.12 29.62 12.15
C TRP A 998 16.78 30.00 13.48
N LYS A 999 16.32 29.41 14.58
CA LYS A 999 16.95 29.47 15.90
C LYS A 999 17.21 28.08 16.47
N ASP A 1000 18.25 27.98 17.29
CA ASP A 1000 18.56 26.76 18.02
C ASP A 1000 17.37 26.33 18.91
N GLY A 1001 16.89 25.11 18.71
CA GLY A 1001 15.67 24.58 19.34
C GLY A 1001 14.37 24.74 18.55
N ASP A 1002 14.38 25.37 17.37
CA ASP A 1002 13.24 25.35 16.45
C ASP A 1002 12.99 23.91 15.93
N GLY A 1003 11.71 23.59 15.64
CA GLY A 1003 11.30 22.28 15.14
C GLY A 1003 11.77 21.99 13.71
N GLU A 1004 11.40 20.81 13.21
CA GLU A 1004 11.76 20.36 11.85
C GLU A 1004 11.18 21.27 10.76
N THR A 1005 11.97 21.52 9.73
CA THR A 1005 11.59 22.33 8.57
C THR A 1005 11.22 21.44 7.38
N TYR A 1006 10.82 22.04 6.26
CA TYR A 1006 10.53 21.30 5.02
C TYR A 1006 11.74 20.56 4.42
N LEU A 1007 12.96 20.92 4.84
CA LEU A 1007 14.19 20.30 4.37
C LEU A 1007 14.61 19.06 5.21
N ASP A 1008 14.21 18.98 6.47
CA ASP A 1008 14.64 17.93 7.39
C ASP A 1008 14.08 16.55 7.02
N GLY A 1009 12.79 16.49 6.66
CA GLY A 1009 12.11 15.25 6.25
C GLY A 1009 12.79 14.56 5.07
N PRO A 1010 13.01 15.25 3.93
CA PRO A 1010 13.70 14.68 2.77
C PRO A 1010 15.10 14.13 3.08
N ILE A 1011 15.88 14.80 3.94
CA ILE A 1011 17.22 14.32 4.31
C ILE A 1011 17.14 13.01 5.10
N LYS A 1012 16.21 12.94 6.07
CA LYS A 1012 15.99 11.73 6.86
C LYS A 1012 15.50 10.56 6.00
N GLU A 1013 14.63 10.83 5.03
CA GLU A 1013 14.14 9.84 4.08
C GLU A 1013 15.30 9.23 3.28
N ILE A 1014 16.24 10.03 2.77
CA ILE A 1014 17.43 9.52 2.06
C ILE A 1014 18.26 8.63 3.00
N ILE A 1015 18.49 9.07 4.24
CA ILE A 1015 19.29 8.34 5.22
C ILE A 1015 18.69 6.95 5.50
N GLU A 1016 17.37 6.86 5.57
CA GLU A 1016 16.64 5.60 5.82
C GLU A 1016 16.57 4.74 4.55
N LYS A 1017 16.12 5.31 3.43
CA LYS A 1017 15.99 4.64 2.14
C LYS A 1017 17.32 4.06 1.64
N ARG A 1018 18.43 4.77 1.87
CA ARG A 1018 19.78 4.33 1.47
C ARG A 1018 20.52 3.58 2.57
N ARG A 1019 19.86 3.27 3.70
CA ARG A 1019 20.40 2.50 4.84
C ARG A 1019 21.72 3.06 5.39
N LEU A 1020 21.88 4.39 5.37
CA LEU A 1020 23.14 5.04 5.76
C LEU A 1020 23.45 4.83 7.25
N LYS A 1021 22.42 4.70 8.09
CA LYS A 1021 22.55 4.35 9.52
C LYS A 1021 23.18 2.96 9.69
N GLU A 1022 22.72 1.95 8.96
CA GLU A 1022 23.25 0.59 9.04
C GLU A 1022 24.63 0.46 8.42
N ILE A 1023 24.90 1.11 7.29
CA ILE A 1023 26.24 1.14 6.68
C ILE A 1023 27.23 1.66 7.72
N ARG A 1024 26.93 2.80 8.37
CA ARG A 1024 27.79 3.35 9.40
C ARG A 1024 27.94 2.42 10.60
N ARG A 1025 26.86 1.80 11.06
CA ARG A 1025 26.87 0.86 12.19
C ARG A 1025 27.80 -0.33 11.92
N PHE A 1026 27.80 -0.86 10.70
CA PHE A 1026 28.56 -2.07 10.35
C PHE A 1026 29.91 -1.79 9.67
N ALA A 1027 30.16 -0.59 9.16
CA ALA A 1027 31.44 -0.23 8.52
C ALA A 1027 32.69 -0.57 9.37
N PRO A 1028 32.70 -0.38 10.71
CA PRO A 1028 33.84 -0.78 11.55
C PRO A 1028 34.12 -2.29 11.57
N GLU A 1029 33.16 -3.14 11.19
CA GLU A 1029 33.33 -4.59 11.15
C GLU A 1029 34.15 -5.04 9.94
N LEU A 1030 34.21 -4.26 8.84
CA LEU A 1030 35.03 -4.59 7.66
C LEU A 1030 36.53 -4.76 7.97
N PRO A 1031 37.24 -3.79 8.59
CA PRO A 1031 38.65 -3.99 8.94
C PRO A 1031 38.87 -5.11 9.98
N LYS A 1032 37.87 -5.39 10.83
CA LYS A 1032 37.93 -6.50 11.80
C LYS A 1032 37.78 -7.86 11.10
N ALA A 1033 36.84 -7.98 10.16
CA ALA A 1033 36.66 -9.16 9.33
C ALA A 1033 37.91 -9.46 8.48
N ARG A 1034 38.55 -8.43 7.89
CA ARG A 1034 39.81 -8.60 7.16
C ARG A 1034 40.92 -9.19 8.05
N LYS A 1035 41.07 -8.70 9.28
CA LYS A 1035 42.04 -9.25 10.24
C LYS A 1035 41.73 -10.69 10.64
N LEU A 1036 40.45 -11.02 10.82
CA LEU A 1036 40.02 -12.40 11.13
C LEU A 1036 40.30 -13.35 9.95
N ALA A 1037 40.04 -12.90 8.72
CA ALA A 1037 40.35 -13.66 7.51
C ALA A 1037 41.86 -13.92 7.39
N GLN A 1038 42.69 -12.88 7.57
CA GLN A 1038 44.15 -13.00 7.59
C GLN A 1038 44.68 -13.91 8.69
N ALA A 1039 43.93 -14.10 9.78
CA ALA A 1039 44.26 -15.02 10.87
C ALA A 1039 43.75 -16.46 10.63
N GLY A 1040 43.17 -16.77 9.46
CA GLY A 1040 42.57 -18.07 9.16
C GLY A 1040 41.25 -18.34 9.89
N MET A 1041 40.66 -17.32 10.54
CA MET A 1041 39.42 -17.43 11.32
C MET A 1041 38.19 -17.18 10.45
N LEU A 1042 38.02 -18.01 9.40
CA LEU A 1042 37.05 -17.77 8.32
C LEU A 1042 35.60 -17.65 8.80
N ALA A 1043 35.14 -18.53 9.69
CA ALA A 1043 33.78 -18.45 10.27
C ALA A 1043 33.50 -17.12 11.00
N GLN A 1044 34.50 -16.62 11.73
CA GLN A 1044 34.38 -15.36 12.45
C GLN A 1044 34.44 -14.18 11.48
N ALA A 1045 35.30 -14.24 10.45
CA ALA A 1045 35.33 -13.24 9.39
C ALA A 1045 33.99 -13.16 8.65
N TRP A 1046 33.41 -14.32 8.30
CA TRP A 1046 32.12 -14.45 7.63
C TRP A 1046 30.99 -13.84 8.44
N SER A 1047 30.78 -14.33 9.67
CA SER A 1047 29.74 -13.82 10.56
C SER A 1047 29.89 -12.33 10.89
N THR A 1048 31.13 -11.83 10.94
CA THR A 1048 31.43 -10.40 11.17
C THR A 1048 31.05 -9.53 9.98
N ILE A 1049 31.31 -9.99 8.74
CA ILE A 1049 31.09 -9.16 7.53
C ILE A 1049 29.68 -9.27 6.96
N ARG A 1050 28.98 -10.39 7.21
CA ARG A 1050 27.69 -10.70 6.61
C ARG A 1050 26.66 -9.57 6.74
N PRO A 1051 26.42 -8.95 7.92
CA PRO A 1051 25.42 -7.88 8.05
C PRO A 1051 25.68 -6.65 7.16
N LEU A 1052 26.95 -6.37 6.85
CA LEU A 1052 27.33 -5.26 5.97
C LEU A 1052 27.20 -5.64 4.49
N ALA A 1053 27.59 -6.87 4.13
CA ALA A 1053 27.55 -7.35 2.74
C ALA A 1053 26.11 -7.58 2.21
N GLU A 1054 25.18 -7.93 3.11
CA GLU A 1054 23.76 -8.16 2.82
C GLU A 1054 22.94 -6.87 2.67
N LEU A 1055 23.51 -5.69 2.98
CA LEU A 1055 22.81 -4.43 2.76
C LEU A 1055 22.59 -4.21 1.25
N ASP A 1056 21.37 -3.83 0.86
CA ASP A 1056 21.07 -3.37 -0.50
C ASP A 1056 21.55 -1.92 -0.72
N ALA A 1057 22.87 -1.75 -0.85
CA ALA A 1057 23.52 -0.46 -0.97
C ALA A 1057 24.76 -0.53 -1.87
N SER A 1058 24.56 -0.94 -3.13
CA SER A 1058 25.63 -1.09 -4.14
C SER A 1058 26.41 0.19 -4.45
N PHE A 1059 25.80 1.36 -4.20
CA PHE A 1059 26.46 2.66 -4.36
C PHE A 1059 27.60 2.88 -3.34
N SER A 1060 27.61 2.16 -2.21
CA SER A 1060 28.59 2.35 -1.14
C SER A 1060 29.87 1.56 -1.41
N PRO A 1061 31.04 2.22 -1.51
CA PRO A 1061 32.32 1.52 -1.64
C PRO A 1061 32.60 0.58 -0.46
N THR A 1062 32.10 0.92 0.74
CA THR A 1062 32.26 0.10 1.95
C THR A 1062 31.47 -1.21 1.87
N VAL A 1063 30.23 -1.15 1.34
CA VAL A 1063 29.40 -2.33 1.13
C VAL A 1063 29.96 -3.19 0.00
N GLN A 1064 30.44 -2.57 -1.09
CA GLN A 1064 31.09 -3.32 -2.16
C GLN A 1064 32.35 -4.04 -1.65
N ALA A 1065 33.20 -3.37 -0.88
CA ALA A 1065 34.38 -3.99 -0.28
C ALA A 1065 34.03 -5.12 0.72
N ALA A 1066 32.84 -5.08 1.33
CA ALA A 1066 32.32 -6.15 2.18
C ALA A 1066 31.80 -7.35 1.38
N ARG A 1067 31.10 -7.09 0.25
CA ARG A 1067 30.67 -8.11 -0.71
C ARG A 1067 31.87 -8.81 -1.34
N ASP A 1068 32.88 -8.05 -1.78
CA ASP A 1068 34.12 -8.60 -2.33
C ASP A 1068 34.82 -9.51 -1.29
N LEU A 1069 34.86 -9.11 -0.02
CA LEU A 1069 35.42 -9.93 1.05
C LEU A 1069 34.57 -11.19 1.31
N ARG A 1070 33.24 -11.08 1.30
CA ARG A 1070 32.33 -12.22 1.44
C ARG A 1070 32.54 -13.22 0.30
N ASP A 1071 32.50 -12.74 -0.94
CA ASP A 1071 32.63 -13.59 -2.13
C ASP A 1071 34.01 -14.27 -2.17
N PHE A 1072 35.06 -13.56 -1.72
CA PHE A 1072 36.37 -14.15 -1.51
C PHE A 1072 36.33 -15.28 -0.45
N LEU A 1073 35.73 -15.03 0.72
CA LEU A 1073 35.62 -16.03 1.80
C LEU A 1073 34.86 -17.27 1.32
N GLU A 1074 33.76 -17.09 0.58
CA GLU A 1074 32.98 -18.19 0.01
C GLU A 1074 33.79 -18.97 -1.05
N GLY A 1075 34.56 -18.26 -1.89
CA GLY A 1075 35.51 -18.88 -2.80
C GLY A 1075 36.57 -19.73 -2.10
N ALA A 1076 37.06 -19.27 -0.94
CA ALA A 1076 37.95 -20.04 -0.07
C ALA A 1076 37.27 -21.33 0.44
N GLY A 1077 36.00 -21.26 0.85
CA GLY A 1077 35.20 -22.43 1.22
C GLY A 1077 35.04 -23.43 0.06
N ALA A 1078 34.78 -22.93 -1.14
CA ALA A 1078 34.65 -23.77 -2.35
C ALA A 1078 35.97 -24.46 -2.73
N GLN A 1079 37.12 -23.80 -2.53
CA GLN A 1079 38.42 -24.44 -2.73
C GLN A 1079 38.66 -25.60 -1.75
N LEU A 1080 38.37 -25.40 -0.46
CA LEU A 1080 38.48 -26.47 0.54
C LEU A 1080 37.54 -27.65 0.22
N LEU A 1081 36.36 -27.34 -0.31
CA LEU A 1081 35.39 -28.35 -0.76
C LEU A 1081 35.92 -29.18 -1.95
N ALA A 1082 36.47 -28.53 -2.98
CA ALA A 1082 37.08 -29.21 -4.13
C ALA A 1082 38.34 -30.01 -3.73
N GLU A 1083 39.11 -29.50 -2.77
CA GLU A 1083 40.24 -30.22 -2.20
C GLU A 1083 39.79 -31.46 -1.43
N ALA A 1084 38.66 -31.39 -0.70
CA ALA A 1084 38.10 -32.55 -0.02
C ALA A 1084 37.68 -33.65 -1.00
N GLU A 1085 37.10 -33.30 -2.15
CA GLU A 1085 36.79 -34.26 -3.22
C GLU A 1085 38.05 -34.91 -3.78
N THR A 1086 39.11 -34.13 -3.96
CA THR A 1086 40.42 -34.62 -4.43
C THR A 1086 41.01 -35.60 -3.41
N GLN A 1087 41.02 -35.24 -2.12
CA GLN A 1087 41.50 -36.11 -1.04
C GLN A 1087 40.68 -37.42 -0.98
N ALA A 1088 39.36 -37.35 -1.11
CA ALA A 1088 38.52 -38.55 -1.12
C ALA A 1088 38.86 -39.46 -2.32
N ALA A 1089 39.01 -38.90 -3.52
CA ALA A 1089 39.36 -39.64 -4.74
C ALA A 1089 40.76 -40.26 -4.68
N GLU A 1090 41.71 -39.62 -4.00
CA GLU A 1090 43.08 -40.11 -3.82
C GLU A 1090 43.22 -41.14 -2.68
N GLY A 1091 42.12 -41.49 -1.99
CA GLY A 1091 42.12 -42.48 -0.92
C GLY A 1091 42.50 -41.92 0.45
N TYR A 1092 42.21 -40.64 0.69
CA TYR A 1092 42.36 -39.92 1.96
C TYR A 1092 41.01 -39.47 2.56
N PRO A 1093 40.10 -40.42 2.89
CA PRO A 1093 38.76 -40.10 3.37
C PRO A 1093 38.72 -39.38 4.73
N LEU A 1094 39.71 -39.52 5.62
CA LEU A 1094 39.71 -38.76 6.89
C LEU A 1094 40.12 -37.31 6.69
N ARG A 1095 41.11 -37.03 5.84
CA ARG A 1095 41.44 -35.65 5.42
C ARG A 1095 40.27 -34.98 4.70
N ALA A 1096 39.62 -35.70 3.79
CA ALA A 1096 38.42 -35.21 3.11
C ALA A 1096 37.30 -34.89 4.11
N ALA A 1097 37.06 -35.76 5.09
CA ALA A 1097 36.05 -35.51 6.12
C ALA A 1097 36.38 -34.29 7.00
N ALA A 1098 37.65 -34.10 7.37
CA ALA A 1098 38.07 -32.94 8.17
C ALA A 1098 37.88 -31.61 7.41
N LEU A 1099 38.18 -31.59 6.10
CA LEU A 1099 37.89 -30.44 5.23
C LEU A 1099 36.38 -30.17 5.11
N LEU A 1100 35.58 -31.22 4.84
CA LEU A 1100 34.12 -31.09 4.71
C LEU A 1100 33.47 -30.62 6.02
N GLU A 1101 33.88 -31.17 7.17
CA GLU A 1101 33.38 -30.75 8.49
C GLU A 1101 33.74 -29.29 8.78
N LYS A 1102 34.96 -28.87 8.41
CA LYS A 1102 35.38 -27.48 8.54
C LYS A 1102 34.53 -26.55 7.67
N VAL A 1103 34.30 -26.89 6.41
CA VAL A 1103 33.49 -26.08 5.48
C VAL A 1103 32.03 -26.01 5.93
N ALA A 1104 31.44 -27.16 6.32
CA ALA A 1104 30.07 -27.21 6.83
C ALA A 1104 29.86 -26.37 8.09
N THR A 1105 30.89 -26.30 8.96
CA THR A 1105 30.84 -25.51 10.20
C THR A 1105 31.10 -24.03 9.96
N ASP A 1106 32.14 -23.69 9.19
CA ASP A 1106 32.58 -22.31 9.02
C ASP A 1106 31.66 -21.50 8.09
N PHE A 1107 30.93 -22.16 7.20
CA PHE A 1107 30.05 -21.55 6.20
C PHE A 1107 28.59 -21.98 6.37
N LEU A 1108 28.15 -22.21 7.61
CA LEU A 1108 26.79 -22.62 7.93
C LEU A 1108 25.73 -21.64 7.36
N GLY A 1109 24.73 -22.17 6.66
CA GLY A 1109 23.67 -21.39 6.02
C GLY A 1109 24.06 -20.78 4.67
N THR A 1110 25.11 -21.31 4.03
CA THR A 1110 25.51 -20.99 2.65
C THR A 1110 25.38 -22.22 1.77
N SER A 1111 25.25 -22.02 0.46
CA SER A 1111 25.22 -23.11 -0.53
C SER A 1111 26.44 -24.04 -0.41
N THR A 1112 27.61 -23.47 -0.17
CA THR A 1112 28.88 -24.20 0.00
C THR A 1112 28.90 -25.02 1.29
N GLY A 1113 28.42 -24.45 2.40
CA GLY A 1113 28.32 -25.15 3.69
C GLY A 1113 27.32 -26.30 3.67
N ASP A 1114 26.15 -26.10 3.05
CA ASP A 1114 25.11 -27.12 2.95
C ASP A 1114 25.55 -28.28 2.05
N LEU A 1115 26.19 -27.96 0.92
CA LEU A 1115 26.79 -28.96 0.04
C LEU A 1115 27.89 -29.77 0.74
N ALA A 1116 28.74 -29.11 1.55
CA ALA A 1116 29.76 -29.78 2.34
C ALA A 1116 29.15 -30.70 3.42
N ALA A 1117 28.07 -30.29 4.08
CA ALA A 1117 27.36 -31.11 5.06
C ALA A 1117 26.71 -32.35 4.42
N GLY A 1118 26.10 -32.20 3.24
CA GLY A 1118 25.57 -33.31 2.44
C GLY A 1118 26.67 -34.30 2.07
N ARG A 1119 27.78 -33.82 1.51
CA ARG A 1119 28.94 -34.63 1.12
C ARG A 1119 29.62 -35.31 2.31
N LEU A 1120 29.68 -34.64 3.47
CA LEU A 1120 30.20 -35.25 4.71
C LEU A 1120 29.35 -36.44 5.13
N ASN A 1121 28.02 -36.29 5.09
CA ASN A 1121 27.10 -37.38 5.40
C ASN A 1121 27.26 -38.57 4.45
N ASP A 1122 27.45 -38.32 3.16
CA ASP A 1122 27.69 -39.37 2.17
C ASP A 1122 29.04 -40.06 2.40
N LEU A 1123 30.11 -39.29 2.59
CA LEU A 1123 31.44 -39.82 2.89
C LEU A 1123 31.46 -40.65 4.17
N GLN A 1124 30.76 -40.23 5.23
CA GLN A 1124 30.68 -40.98 6.49
C GLN A 1124 29.90 -42.31 6.36
N ARG A 1125 29.08 -42.46 5.30
CA ARG A 1125 28.39 -43.70 4.97
C ARG A 1125 29.22 -44.64 4.11
N ASP A 1126 30.30 -44.15 3.50
CA ASP A 1126 31.23 -44.93 2.70
C ASP A 1126 31.98 -45.97 3.58
N ASP A 1127 32.10 -47.19 3.05
CA ASP A 1127 32.82 -48.27 3.73
C ASP A 1127 34.32 -47.98 3.84
N ALA A 1128 34.91 -47.29 2.84
CA ALA A 1128 36.30 -46.84 2.85
C ALA A 1128 36.57 -45.91 4.04
N TYR A 1129 35.67 -44.93 4.29
CA TYR A 1129 35.79 -44.04 5.45
C TYR A 1129 35.70 -44.81 6.77
N ARG A 1130 34.78 -45.76 6.90
CA ARG A 1130 34.61 -46.57 8.12
C ARG A 1130 35.83 -47.45 8.40
N GLU A 1131 36.43 -48.03 7.37
CA GLU A 1131 37.66 -48.80 7.47
C GLU A 1131 38.83 -47.95 7.95
N VAL A 1132 39.09 -46.82 7.30
CA VAL A 1132 40.15 -45.89 7.69
C VAL A 1132 39.92 -45.38 9.11
N LYS A 1133 38.68 -45.06 9.50
CA LYS A 1133 38.34 -44.62 10.87
C LYS A 1133 38.59 -45.70 11.93
N ARG A 1134 38.42 -46.99 11.61
CA ARG A 1134 38.82 -48.11 12.49
C ARG A 1134 40.34 -48.22 12.60
N ALA A 1135 41.05 -48.19 11.48
CA ALA A 1135 42.51 -48.20 11.43
C ALA A 1135 43.12 -47.02 12.20
N TRP A 1136 42.50 -45.84 12.11
CA TRP A 1136 42.93 -44.62 12.81
C TRP A 1136 42.92 -44.78 14.33
N ARG A 1137 41.96 -45.53 14.91
CA ARG A 1137 41.92 -45.81 16.35
C ARG A 1137 43.12 -46.62 16.84
N ALA A 1138 43.63 -47.52 16.00
CA ALA A 1138 44.84 -48.27 16.31
C ALA A 1138 46.07 -47.35 16.31
N MET A 1139 46.14 -46.41 15.37
CA MET A 1139 47.23 -45.42 15.36
C MET A 1139 47.14 -44.40 16.50
N ASP A 1140 45.94 -43.95 16.87
CA ASP A 1140 45.73 -43.07 18.04
C ASP A 1140 46.18 -43.75 19.34
N LYS A 1141 45.99 -45.07 19.44
CA LYS A 1141 46.53 -45.87 20.55
C LYS A 1141 48.06 -45.91 20.53
N ALA A 1142 48.67 -46.06 19.35
CA ALA A 1142 50.12 -45.98 19.20
C ALA A 1142 50.67 -44.60 19.59
N TRP A 1143 49.97 -43.53 19.22
CA TRP A 1143 50.29 -42.15 19.63
C TRP A 1143 50.22 -41.97 21.15
N LYS A 1144 49.16 -42.43 21.81
CA LYS A 1144 49.06 -42.40 23.28
C LYS A 1144 50.17 -43.19 23.97
N SER A 1145 50.63 -44.28 23.35
CA SER A 1145 51.77 -45.05 23.85
C SER A 1145 53.09 -44.28 23.69
N ALA A 1146 53.29 -43.60 22.56
CA ALA A 1146 54.45 -42.72 22.36
C ALA A 1146 54.45 -41.51 23.32
N GLU A 1147 53.29 -40.90 23.57
CA GLU A 1147 53.12 -39.80 24.53
C GLU A 1147 53.48 -40.22 25.97
N ARG A 1148 53.20 -41.48 26.33
CA ARG A 1148 53.57 -42.08 27.62
C ARG A 1148 55.00 -42.60 27.67
N ASP A 1149 55.81 -42.23 26.68
CA ASP A 1149 57.21 -42.58 26.52
C ASP A 1149 57.48 -44.09 26.51
N LYS A 1150 56.56 -44.87 25.94
CA LYS A 1150 56.71 -46.32 25.80
C LYS A 1150 57.83 -46.66 24.81
N PRO A 1151 58.53 -47.80 24.98
CA PRO A 1151 59.54 -48.23 24.02
C PRO A 1151 58.90 -48.62 22.68
N ALA A 1152 59.61 -48.46 21.57
CA ALA A 1152 59.12 -48.73 20.22
C ALA A 1152 58.52 -50.15 20.05
N ALA A 1153 59.02 -51.14 20.79
CA ALA A 1153 58.49 -52.51 20.78
C ALA A 1153 57.03 -52.62 21.29
N GLU A 1154 56.57 -51.68 22.12
CA GLU A 1154 55.18 -51.60 22.59
C GLU A 1154 54.29 -50.75 21.67
N ILE A 1155 54.88 -49.86 20.85
CA ILE A 1155 54.16 -48.94 19.95
C ILE A 1155 53.93 -49.57 18.56
N LEU A 1156 54.92 -50.30 18.04
CA LEU A 1156 54.87 -50.92 16.71
C LEU A 1156 53.68 -51.88 16.50
N PRO A 1157 53.29 -52.73 17.47
CA PRO A 1157 52.12 -53.61 17.28
C PRO A 1157 50.82 -52.84 17.07
N ASP A 1158 50.65 -51.68 17.72
CA ASP A 1158 49.47 -50.83 17.56
C ASP A 1158 49.49 -50.11 16.19
N LEU A 1159 50.66 -49.72 15.65
CA LEU A 1159 50.78 -49.24 14.26
C LEU A 1159 50.51 -50.33 13.23
N ASP A 1160 51.04 -51.54 13.46
CA ASP A 1160 50.91 -52.65 12.53
C ASP A 1160 49.47 -53.18 12.51
N ALA A 1161 48.74 -53.09 13.63
CA ALA A 1161 47.31 -53.39 13.71
C ALA A 1161 46.46 -52.46 12.82
N ALA A 1162 46.92 -51.23 12.53
CA ALA A 1162 46.18 -50.31 11.67
C ALA A 1162 46.08 -50.81 10.20
N LEU A 1163 47.07 -51.55 9.69
CA LEU A 1163 47.01 -52.14 8.35
C LEU A 1163 46.11 -53.36 8.25
N ALA A 1164 45.89 -54.07 9.37
CA ALA A 1164 44.93 -55.16 9.38
C ALA A 1164 43.48 -54.65 9.25
N GLU A 1165 43.26 -53.37 9.53
CA GLU A 1165 41.94 -52.71 9.53
C GLU A 1165 41.67 -51.90 8.25
N SER A 1166 42.70 -51.48 7.50
CA SER A 1166 42.54 -50.80 6.20
C SER A 1166 43.82 -50.82 5.36
N GLU A 1167 43.70 -51.09 4.06
CA GLU A 1167 44.80 -51.01 3.08
C GLU A 1167 44.81 -49.70 2.28
N LEU A 1168 44.01 -48.71 2.65
CA LEU A 1168 43.92 -47.44 1.92
C LEU A 1168 45.19 -46.58 2.05
N ALA A 1169 45.44 -45.77 1.02
CA ALA A 1169 46.66 -44.97 0.87
C ALA A 1169 46.93 -44.08 2.09
N GLU A 1170 45.89 -43.47 2.67
CA GLU A 1170 45.98 -42.65 3.88
C GLU A 1170 46.63 -43.37 5.06
N ILE A 1171 46.21 -44.61 5.32
CA ILE A 1171 46.72 -45.42 6.43
C ILE A 1171 48.14 -45.89 6.14
N GLN A 1172 48.43 -46.32 4.91
CA GLN A 1172 49.74 -46.81 4.50
C GLN A 1172 50.82 -45.72 4.63
N VAL A 1173 50.57 -44.54 4.03
CA VAL A 1173 51.51 -43.42 4.00
C VAL A 1173 51.79 -42.90 5.40
N ILE A 1174 50.74 -42.72 6.22
CA ILE A 1174 50.88 -42.20 7.58
C ILE A 1174 51.62 -43.19 8.46
N ARG A 1175 51.31 -44.49 8.39
CA ARG A 1175 52.02 -45.54 9.13
C ARG A 1175 53.51 -45.55 8.79
N GLU A 1176 53.87 -45.53 7.51
CA GLU A 1176 55.27 -45.61 7.08
C GLU A 1176 56.07 -44.41 7.57
N ALA A 1177 55.51 -43.20 7.46
CA ALA A 1177 56.13 -41.98 7.96
C ALA A 1177 56.31 -42.01 9.49
N LEU A 1178 55.27 -42.41 10.23
CA LEU A 1178 55.32 -42.54 11.69
C LEU A 1178 56.34 -43.59 12.14
N ARG A 1179 56.38 -44.75 11.47
CA ARG A 1179 57.36 -45.80 11.74
C ARG A 1179 58.78 -45.30 11.49
N ALA A 1180 59.01 -44.62 10.38
CA ALA A 1180 60.33 -44.04 10.06
C ALA A 1180 60.75 -43.00 11.11
N ALA A 1181 59.84 -42.12 11.54
CA ALA A 1181 60.08 -41.13 12.56
C ALA A 1181 60.37 -41.76 13.94
N LEU A 1182 59.63 -42.82 14.31
CA LEU A 1182 59.87 -43.56 15.55
C LEU A 1182 61.28 -44.15 15.61
N PHE A 1183 61.79 -44.69 14.49
CA PHE A 1183 63.12 -45.27 14.43
C PHE A 1183 64.24 -44.24 14.32
N ARG A 1184 63.99 -43.11 13.65
CA ARG A 1184 64.98 -42.06 13.43
C ARG A 1184 65.16 -41.18 14.67
N ASP A 1185 64.04 -40.76 15.26
CA ASP A 1185 63.97 -39.64 16.20
C ASP A 1185 63.29 -40.03 17.54
N GLY A 1186 62.90 -41.30 17.69
CA GLY A 1186 62.21 -41.79 18.88
C GLY A 1186 60.80 -41.22 19.05
N ASN A 1187 60.28 -41.28 20.27
CA ASN A 1187 58.92 -40.81 20.60
C ASN A 1187 58.70 -39.32 20.25
N PRO A 1188 59.66 -38.39 20.44
CA PRO A 1188 59.47 -36.99 20.04
C PRO A 1188 59.23 -36.80 18.54
N GLY A 1189 60.02 -37.45 17.68
CA GLY A 1189 59.82 -37.32 16.23
C GLY A 1189 58.57 -38.05 15.73
N PHE A 1190 58.18 -39.15 16.38
CA PHE A 1190 56.88 -39.79 16.15
C PHE A 1190 55.72 -38.82 16.42
N MET A 1191 55.72 -38.17 17.59
CA MET A 1191 54.68 -37.23 18.01
C MET A 1191 54.60 -36.03 17.07
N GLU A 1192 55.74 -35.50 16.63
CA GLU A 1192 55.79 -34.39 15.68
C GLU A 1192 55.25 -34.79 14.30
N THR A 1193 55.65 -35.96 13.81
CA THR A 1193 55.16 -36.51 12.53
C THR A 1193 53.65 -36.81 12.58
N TRP A 1194 53.15 -37.29 13.72
CA TRP A 1194 51.71 -37.50 13.95
C TRP A 1194 50.94 -36.20 13.83
N ARG A 1195 51.38 -35.13 14.51
CA ARG A 1195 50.72 -33.83 14.42
C ARG A 1195 50.65 -33.34 12.99
N GLN A 1196 51.74 -33.45 12.22
CA GLN A 1196 51.78 -32.96 10.84
C GLN A 1196 50.91 -33.76 9.87
N LEU A 1197 50.81 -35.09 10.05
CA LEU A 1197 50.14 -35.97 9.09
C LEU A 1197 48.69 -36.30 9.44
N SER A 1198 48.25 -36.01 10.67
CA SER A 1198 46.86 -36.14 11.10
C SER A 1198 45.90 -35.32 10.23
N PRO A 1199 44.62 -35.71 10.11
CA PRO A 1199 43.60 -34.91 9.43
C PRO A 1199 43.55 -33.47 9.96
N GLU A 1200 43.69 -33.30 11.27
CA GLU A 1200 43.73 -31.98 11.92
C GLU A 1200 44.99 -31.19 11.55
N GLY A 1201 46.15 -31.85 11.48
CA GLY A 1201 47.41 -31.24 11.03
C GLY A 1201 47.39 -30.81 9.58
N TYR A 1202 46.85 -31.66 8.71
CA TYR A 1202 46.64 -31.35 7.30
C TYR A 1202 45.75 -30.13 7.13
N LEU A 1203 44.60 -30.13 7.83
CA LEU A 1203 43.67 -29.01 7.83
C LEU A 1203 44.34 -27.72 8.29
N GLN A 1204 45.13 -27.77 9.38
CA GLN A 1204 45.84 -26.61 9.91
C GLN A 1204 46.83 -26.02 8.88
N VAL A 1205 47.65 -26.86 8.25
CA VAL A 1205 48.60 -26.41 7.22
C VAL A 1205 47.87 -25.80 6.02
N ARG A 1206 46.72 -26.37 5.62
CA ARG A 1206 45.95 -25.81 4.51
C ARG A 1206 45.30 -24.49 4.86
N LEU A 1207 44.76 -24.34 6.07
CA LEU A 1207 44.22 -23.07 6.56
C LEU A 1207 45.30 -21.99 6.66
N GLU A 1208 46.53 -22.34 7.03
CA GLU A 1208 47.67 -21.41 7.03
C GLU A 1208 48.08 -20.98 5.62
N ALA A 1209 48.09 -21.91 4.66
CA ALA A 1209 48.34 -21.59 3.25
C ALA A 1209 47.25 -20.67 2.68
N LEU A 1210 45.98 -20.95 2.98
CA LEU A 1210 44.85 -20.13 2.57
C LEU A 1210 44.89 -18.74 3.23
N ALA A 1211 45.30 -18.66 4.50
CA ALA A 1211 45.49 -17.40 5.22
C ALA A 1211 46.63 -16.56 4.62
N ALA A 1212 47.68 -17.19 4.09
CA ALA A 1212 48.75 -16.50 3.36
C ALA A 1212 48.27 -15.99 2.00
N GLU A 1213 47.50 -16.79 1.25
CA GLU A 1213 46.84 -16.38 0.01
C GLU A 1213 45.84 -15.21 0.24
N LEU A 1214 45.23 -15.15 1.43
CA LEU A 1214 44.34 -14.08 1.89
C LEU A 1214 45.05 -12.78 2.29
N ALA A 1215 46.34 -12.87 2.62
CA ALA A 1215 47.13 -11.73 3.08
C ALA A 1215 47.79 -10.95 1.93
N ASP A 1216 48.08 -11.65 0.82
CA ASP A 1216 48.53 -11.08 -0.46
C ASP A 1216 47.36 -10.44 -1.24
#